data_AF-A0A849GGC9-F1
#
_entry.id   AF-A0A849GGC9-F1
#
_cell.length_a   1.000
_cell.length_b   1.000
_cell.length_c   1.000
_cell.angle_alpha   90.00
_cell.angle_beta   90.00
_cell.angle_gamma   90.00
#
_symmetry.space_group_name_H-M   'P 1'
#
loop_
_entity.id
_entity.type
_entity.pdbx_description
1 polymer ?
#
loop_
_entity_poly.entity_id
_entity_poly.type
_entity_poly.pdbx_seq_one_letter_code
_entity_poly.pdbx_strand_id
1 'polypeptide(L)'
;MRLPRGTLLAAIAVLLAGATAVAAVPIPDLTEPVSVAGDWKFRLGDERSWATPELDDSAWELTAVPAHSPQGQAGFSGMLWYRLALNLDLSEDSVRDNVGALGVRLGKVMSAYELYAGGIKIGHVGRLPPEAISSYDQHAVFSIPRSSIDEDGRLTLALRVWRDPQVSPAWETGPYHAEFLIGNVGKLQNQLVREAFWPNAILAAVYLVLGLYHFLIARRNTGLREFFWFGLFSVVLAGYTFETSQAKFFVDAPYMWHKKLEFLLLYAAPILFGNTLFAVTRTPINRIIKSFYLLFGLFFFSALLSPGDVLLSHTLRWFQYLVALWALIMAGMMARRAHEGSRPARVVVALLLLMVAALFNDYLLESAIIGSGNILYIVFALMLFFVALMMAERYTDILRNLEGSVAKRTSELVEANRELEAAVATKGNFLANMSHEMRTPMNAILGLTHLGLKTDLNDQQRDYFDKVERSAADLQHIIDSILDFSKLEDGSLECINEPFSPASLLDGVKRTWQESISEAGLELVIEADPDAPETLVGDEKRLRQVLGNFISNAVKYTEEGRIVVSMKLLDFCDGQARIRFAVTDTGIGIEKDKQRQLFDAFSQGDNTTTRQYGGTGLGLAIAQRLVELMGGNIGIDSTPGSGSSFSFELALSTTDHDVPERPDVQELDLTPIRGARVLLVDDSELNLQVAGELLRQARLHVDTALNGKEAVEKVGLAHYDCVLMDVQMPVMDGYTATERIRAKPHFKELPILAMTANAMPQDRARGEEAGMNTTIPKPIDPNELNRALLRWIPHGGRTLIEEPSPPADPGKHSTIGLPKDLPGINVAEGLQRVAGNELLYLNLLKDFSNDYADAPSRLQALVASGESDEARQLAHKLRGIANNLGAGDTGEAAEIVELALKSGTAVTPDALRNLTDALAVAQESQSSLEPLMATDAGSADMDEADRRALYLEAVQAVSANDPAALTAIENLLAGMTEDMGGYAELNAAREALDIYDFGAAGEHLEAAAQPGQFAE
;
A
#
# COMPACT_ATOMS: atom_id res chain seq x y z
N MET A 1 47.88 47.46 -28.89
CA MET A 1 47.68 47.55 -30.36
C MET A 1 48.25 48.88 -30.84
N ARG A 2 49.05 48.87 -31.91
CA ARG A 2 49.67 50.08 -32.51
C ARG A 2 48.58 50.91 -33.21
N LEU A 3 48.50 52.20 -32.88
CA LEU A 3 47.67 53.18 -33.57
C LEU A 3 48.13 53.36 -35.03
N PRO A 4 47.22 53.49 -36.02
CA PRO A 4 47.58 53.83 -37.39
C PRO A 4 48.01 55.30 -37.51
N ARG A 5 49.09 55.54 -38.26
CA ARG A 5 49.81 56.82 -38.47
C ARG A 5 49.04 57.90 -39.28
N GLY A 6 47.71 57.88 -39.30
CA GLY A 6 46.89 58.84 -40.06
C GLY A 6 46.35 60.03 -39.26
N THR A 7 46.34 59.95 -37.93
CA THR A 7 45.62 60.93 -37.08
C THR A 7 46.44 62.18 -36.72
N LEU A 8 47.76 62.17 -36.93
CA LEU A 8 48.63 63.30 -36.56
C LEU A 8 48.60 64.45 -37.61
N LEU A 9 48.29 64.16 -38.88
CA LEU A 9 48.25 65.16 -39.95
C LEU A 9 46.94 65.98 -39.94
N ALA A 10 45.83 65.41 -39.48
CA ALA A 10 44.57 66.14 -39.30
C ALA A 10 44.62 67.11 -38.10
N ALA A 11 45.33 66.72 -37.03
CA ALA A 11 45.47 67.54 -35.82
C ALA A 11 46.33 68.80 -36.05
N ILE A 12 47.24 68.79 -37.03
CA ILE A 12 48.09 69.95 -37.36
C ILE A 12 47.39 70.93 -38.31
N ALA A 13 46.42 70.49 -39.11
CA ALA A 13 45.64 71.37 -39.99
C ALA A 13 44.66 72.28 -39.22
N VAL A 14 44.19 71.86 -38.05
CA VAL A 14 43.23 72.63 -37.22
C VAL A 14 43.89 73.77 -36.43
N LEU A 15 45.20 73.70 -36.18
CA LEU A 15 45.94 74.71 -35.41
C LEU A 15 46.39 75.95 -36.23
N LEU A 16 46.09 76.00 -37.54
CA LEU A 16 46.49 77.10 -38.42
C LEU A 16 45.32 77.88 -39.07
N ALA A 17 44.07 77.56 -38.77
CA ALA A 17 42.92 78.34 -39.24
C ALA A 17 42.40 79.26 -38.13
N GLY A 18 42.66 80.56 -38.28
CA GLY A 18 42.07 81.60 -37.44
C GLY A 18 40.54 81.62 -37.54
N ALA A 19 39.91 82.19 -36.51
CA ALA A 19 38.46 82.29 -36.34
C ALA A 19 37.72 82.75 -37.61
N THR A 20 37.09 81.81 -38.30
CA THR A 20 36.09 82.04 -39.34
C THR A 20 34.98 81.01 -39.19
N ALA A 21 33.74 81.46 -39.37
CA ALA A 21 32.49 80.71 -39.20
C ALA A 21 32.59 79.20 -39.45
N VAL A 22 32.15 78.39 -38.49
CA VAL A 22 31.92 76.95 -38.70
C VAL A 22 30.94 76.82 -39.87
N ALA A 23 31.44 76.31 -41.00
CA ALA A 23 30.64 76.02 -42.18
C ALA A 23 29.57 74.96 -41.85
N ALA A 24 28.43 75.00 -42.54
CA ALA A 24 27.35 74.03 -42.35
C ALA A 24 27.88 72.59 -42.49
N VAL A 25 27.46 71.69 -41.59
CA VAL A 25 27.94 70.31 -41.57
C VAL A 25 27.39 69.56 -42.79
N PRO A 26 28.24 69.04 -43.70
CA PRO A 26 27.78 68.35 -44.88
C PRO A 26 27.21 66.96 -44.53
N ILE A 27 26.06 66.62 -45.10
CA ILE A 27 25.42 65.30 -45.02
C ILE A 27 25.34 64.72 -46.44
N PRO A 28 26.35 63.95 -46.87
CA PRO A 28 26.43 63.44 -48.24
C PRO A 28 25.61 62.15 -48.45
N ASP A 29 25.19 61.47 -47.39
CA ASP A 29 24.46 60.21 -47.48
C ASP A 29 23.41 60.10 -46.37
N LEU A 30 22.20 59.64 -46.71
CA LEU A 30 21.11 59.35 -45.76
C LEU A 30 20.59 57.91 -45.89
N THR A 31 21.39 57.01 -46.47
CA THR A 31 21.07 55.58 -46.53
C THR A 31 20.84 55.01 -45.14
N GLU A 32 21.61 55.41 -44.13
CA GLU A 32 21.40 55.12 -42.72
C GLU A 32 21.33 56.41 -41.89
N PRO A 33 20.72 56.41 -40.69
CA PRO A 33 20.71 57.56 -39.80
C PRO A 33 22.13 58.07 -39.49
N VAL A 34 22.36 59.36 -39.70
CA VAL A 34 23.66 60.01 -39.51
C VAL A 34 23.66 60.77 -38.19
N SER A 35 24.74 60.65 -37.42
CA SER A 35 24.92 61.45 -36.21
C SER A 35 25.23 62.90 -36.55
N VAL A 36 24.48 63.79 -35.91
CA VAL A 36 24.69 65.25 -35.90
C VAL A 36 25.11 65.72 -34.50
N ALA A 37 25.62 64.79 -33.67
CA ALA A 37 26.20 65.08 -32.37
C ALA A 37 27.62 65.67 -32.56
N GLY A 38 27.68 66.96 -32.89
CA GLY A 38 28.92 67.73 -33.03
C GLY A 38 28.89 69.02 -32.20
N ASP A 39 29.67 70.02 -32.62
CA ASP A 39 29.67 71.34 -32.02
C ASP A 39 28.43 72.13 -32.48
N TRP A 40 27.58 72.49 -31.52
CA TRP A 40 26.43 73.38 -31.72
C TRP A 40 26.82 74.79 -31.30
N LYS A 41 26.29 75.78 -32.01
CA LYS A 41 26.36 77.17 -31.56
C LYS A 41 25.33 77.38 -30.47
N PHE A 42 25.67 78.05 -29.38
CA PHE A 42 24.71 78.34 -28.31
C PHE A 42 24.75 79.80 -27.85
N ARG A 43 23.60 80.27 -27.33
CA ARG A 43 23.45 81.61 -26.76
C ARG A 43 22.40 81.64 -25.65
N LEU A 44 22.65 82.46 -24.63
CA LEU A 44 21.72 82.72 -23.53
C LEU A 44 20.66 83.76 -23.95
N GLY A 45 19.40 83.51 -23.62
CA GLY A 45 18.27 84.42 -23.88
C GLY A 45 17.04 83.72 -24.44
N ASP A 46 15.99 84.48 -24.73
CA ASP A 46 14.68 83.93 -25.13
C ASP A 46 14.03 84.64 -26.33
N GLU A 47 14.83 85.02 -27.33
CA GLU A 47 14.28 85.60 -28.56
C GLU A 47 13.91 84.50 -29.57
N ARG A 48 12.61 84.38 -29.88
CA ARG A 48 12.12 83.36 -30.85
C ARG A 48 12.64 83.56 -32.27
N SER A 49 13.01 84.79 -32.65
CA SER A 49 13.62 85.09 -33.94
C SER A 49 14.94 84.33 -34.16
N TRP A 50 15.58 83.84 -33.10
CA TRP A 50 16.82 83.09 -33.21
C TRP A 50 16.67 81.70 -33.86
N ALA A 51 15.44 81.20 -33.99
CA ALA A 51 15.16 79.97 -34.74
C ALA A 51 15.24 80.14 -36.27
N THR A 52 15.21 81.38 -36.76
CA THR A 52 15.06 81.68 -38.20
C THR A 52 16.37 81.47 -38.98
N PRO A 53 16.34 80.92 -40.20
CA PRO A 53 17.55 80.66 -40.99
C PRO A 53 18.44 81.88 -41.22
N GLU A 54 17.84 83.07 -41.35
CA GLU A 54 18.49 84.34 -41.71
C GLU A 54 19.34 84.94 -40.57
N LEU A 55 19.25 84.41 -39.35
CA LEU A 55 20.03 84.87 -38.21
C LEU A 55 21.54 84.68 -38.44
N ASP A 56 22.31 85.75 -38.27
CA ASP A 56 23.76 85.67 -38.12
C ASP A 56 24.12 85.19 -36.71
N ASP A 57 24.57 83.94 -36.64
CA ASP A 57 24.99 83.24 -35.42
C ASP A 57 26.52 83.15 -35.30
N SER A 58 27.29 83.93 -36.10
CA SER A 58 28.76 83.90 -36.09
C SER A 58 29.37 84.27 -34.73
N ALA A 59 28.68 85.09 -33.94
CA ALA A 59 29.10 85.52 -32.60
C ALA A 59 28.63 84.57 -31.46
N TRP A 60 27.96 83.46 -31.78
CA TRP A 60 27.51 82.49 -30.77
C TRP A 60 28.66 81.58 -30.34
N GLU A 61 28.66 81.15 -29.08
CA GLU A 61 29.69 80.28 -28.52
C GLU A 61 29.50 78.84 -29.04
N LEU A 62 30.59 78.08 -29.25
CA LEU A 62 30.51 76.67 -29.65
C LEU A 62 30.49 75.77 -28.41
N THR A 63 29.66 74.74 -28.43
CA THR A 63 29.58 73.74 -27.37
C THR A 63 29.25 72.36 -27.92
N ALA A 64 29.87 71.33 -27.33
CA ALA A 64 29.64 69.95 -27.71
C ALA A 64 28.28 69.48 -27.17
N VAL A 65 27.27 69.47 -28.05
CA VAL A 65 25.90 68.96 -27.82
C VAL A 65 25.11 69.67 -26.70
N PRO A 66 23.77 69.84 -26.80
CA PRO A 66 22.92 70.46 -25.77
C PRO A 66 22.81 69.74 -24.40
N ALA A 67 23.76 68.85 -24.06
CA ALA A 67 23.72 68.05 -22.85
C ALA A 67 24.68 68.54 -21.75
N HIS A 68 25.69 69.34 -22.07
CA HIS A 68 26.70 69.78 -21.10
C HIS A 68 26.54 71.26 -20.76
N SER A 69 26.96 71.63 -19.54
CA SER A 69 27.18 73.03 -19.25
C SER A 69 28.32 73.54 -20.12
N PRO A 70 28.16 74.68 -20.82
CA PRO A 70 29.30 75.38 -21.38
C PRO A 70 30.33 75.61 -20.26
N GLN A 71 31.60 75.28 -20.54
CA GLN A 71 32.69 75.44 -19.58
C GLN A 71 32.76 76.92 -19.14
N GLY A 72 32.67 77.18 -17.84
CA GLY A 72 32.75 78.54 -17.26
C GLY A 72 31.42 79.22 -16.91
N GLN A 73 30.25 78.64 -17.23
CA GLN A 73 28.93 79.22 -16.93
C GLN A 73 28.17 78.46 -15.81
N ALA A 74 28.85 78.13 -14.71
CA ALA A 74 28.20 77.51 -13.55
C ALA A 74 27.22 78.51 -12.89
N GLY A 75 25.92 78.18 -12.85
CA GLY A 75 24.91 78.95 -12.09
C GLY A 75 23.90 79.76 -12.91
N PHE A 76 23.85 79.64 -14.24
CA PHE A 76 22.83 80.31 -15.06
C PHE A 76 21.45 79.60 -15.04
N SER A 77 20.41 80.30 -14.59
CA SER A 77 19.00 79.87 -14.68
C SER A 77 18.26 80.72 -15.72
N GLY A 78 17.65 80.10 -16.72
CA GLY A 78 17.00 80.80 -17.81
C GLY A 78 16.88 80.00 -19.10
N MET A 79 16.48 80.68 -20.17
CA MET A 79 16.36 80.09 -21.51
C MET A 79 17.70 80.11 -22.26
N LEU A 80 17.95 79.04 -23.00
CA LEU A 80 19.11 78.87 -23.87
C LEU A 80 18.66 78.40 -25.25
N TRP A 81 19.41 78.83 -26.25
CA TRP A 81 19.26 78.35 -27.62
C TRP A 81 20.52 77.62 -28.06
N TYR A 82 20.33 76.49 -28.74
CA TYR A 82 21.36 75.80 -29.50
C TYR A 82 20.97 75.81 -30.97
N ARG A 83 21.93 76.00 -31.87
CA ARG A 83 21.70 76.10 -33.30
C ARG A 83 22.76 75.29 -34.06
N LEU A 84 22.30 74.56 -35.07
CA LEU A 84 23.12 73.77 -35.97
C LEU A 84 22.66 73.98 -37.41
N ALA A 85 23.59 74.39 -38.28
CA ALA A 85 23.36 74.45 -39.72
C ALA A 85 23.92 73.19 -40.38
N LEU A 86 23.08 72.50 -41.13
CA LEU A 86 23.40 71.31 -41.91
C LEU A 86 23.30 71.64 -43.40
N ASN A 87 24.11 70.99 -44.22
CA ASN A 87 24.03 71.08 -45.67
C ASN A 87 23.76 69.68 -46.25
N LEU A 88 22.56 69.47 -46.78
CA LEU A 88 22.13 68.22 -47.39
C LEU A 88 22.55 68.23 -48.86
N ASP A 89 23.35 67.25 -49.29
CA ASP A 89 23.74 67.15 -50.70
C ASP A 89 22.57 66.65 -51.56
N LEU A 90 21.76 67.57 -52.08
CA LEU A 90 20.59 67.24 -52.89
C LEU A 90 20.92 66.60 -54.25
N SER A 91 22.21 66.57 -54.63
CA SER A 91 22.66 65.87 -55.84
C SER A 91 22.77 64.36 -55.66
N GLU A 92 22.89 63.88 -54.41
CA GLU A 92 22.96 62.47 -54.06
C GLU A 92 21.58 61.82 -53.98
N ASP A 93 21.41 60.66 -54.63
CA ASP A 93 20.12 59.95 -54.72
C ASP A 93 19.61 59.56 -53.31
N SER A 94 20.51 59.13 -52.41
CA SER A 94 20.13 58.72 -51.06
C SER A 94 19.59 59.88 -50.21
N VAL A 95 20.07 61.11 -50.44
CA VAL A 95 19.59 62.31 -49.78
C VAL A 95 18.27 62.75 -50.41
N ARG A 96 18.21 62.86 -51.74
CA ARG A 96 17.02 63.29 -52.49
C ARG A 96 15.79 62.43 -52.19
N ASP A 97 15.96 61.12 -52.13
CA ASP A 97 14.85 60.17 -51.91
C ASP A 97 14.33 60.20 -50.46
N ASN A 98 15.15 60.62 -49.48
CA ASN A 98 14.78 60.68 -48.07
C ASN A 98 14.32 62.06 -47.60
N VAL A 99 14.61 63.13 -48.35
CA VAL A 99 14.29 64.52 -48.01
C VAL A 99 12.77 64.75 -47.80
N GLY A 100 11.90 63.98 -48.46
CA GLY A 100 10.45 64.03 -48.26
C GLY A 100 9.94 63.35 -46.97
N ALA A 101 10.79 62.53 -46.33
CA ALA A 101 10.48 61.78 -45.11
C ALA A 101 11.60 61.96 -44.07
N LEU A 102 12.22 63.15 -44.05
CA LEU A 102 13.35 63.46 -43.19
C LEU A 102 12.88 63.69 -41.74
N GLY A 103 13.65 63.19 -40.80
CA GLY A 103 13.41 63.34 -39.38
C GLY A 103 14.68 63.58 -38.61
N VAL A 104 14.51 64.06 -37.39
CA VAL A 104 15.57 64.17 -36.40
C VAL A 104 15.16 63.45 -35.13
N ARG A 105 16.02 62.55 -34.66
CA ARG A 105 15.92 61.92 -33.35
C ARG A 105 16.78 62.70 -32.39
N LEU A 106 16.19 63.11 -31.28
CA LEU A 106 16.89 63.65 -30.12
C LEU A 106 16.87 62.60 -29.00
N GLY A 107 18.03 62.36 -28.40
CA GLY A 107 18.18 61.51 -27.23
C GLY A 107 17.81 62.23 -25.94
N LYS A 108 18.51 61.90 -24.85
CA LYS A 108 18.18 62.40 -23.51
C LYS A 108 18.59 63.86 -23.36
N VAL A 109 17.62 64.77 -23.39
CA VAL A 109 17.82 66.19 -23.05
C VAL A 109 17.30 66.41 -21.65
N MET A 110 18.17 66.74 -20.69
CA MET A 110 17.82 66.87 -19.26
C MET A 110 17.03 68.15 -18.93
N SER A 111 16.10 68.54 -19.80
CA SER A 111 15.14 69.62 -19.60
C SER A 111 14.00 69.55 -20.61
N ALA A 112 12.93 70.30 -20.37
CA ALA A 112 11.95 70.58 -21.40
C ALA A 112 12.61 71.35 -22.55
N TYR A 113 12.21 71.05 -23.77
CA TYR A 113 12.74 71.70 -24.97
C TYR A 113 11.69 71.83 -26.07
N GLU A 114 11.90 72.82 -26.92
CA GLU A 114 11.21 72.99 -28.19
C GLU A 114 12.23 72.86 -29.32
N LEU A 115 11.87 72.14 -30.37
CA LEU A 115 12.71 71.94 -31.53
C LEU A 115 12.13 72.67 -32.73
N TYR A 116 13.00 73.39 -33.42
CA TYR A 116 12.69 74.17 -34.61
C TYR A 116 13.54 73.69 -35.78
N ALA A 117 12.95 73.66 -36.97
CA ALA A 117 13.63 73.42 -38.24
C ALA A 117 13.22 74.49 -39.25
N GLY A 118 14.20 75.20 -39.80
CA GLY A 118 13.94 76.29 -40.76
C GLY A 118 13.05 77.40 -40.17
N GLY A 119 13.17 77.70 -38.88
CA GLY A 119 12.32 78.68 -38.18
C GLY A 119 10.94 78.16 -37.73
N ILE A 120 10.52 76.97 -38.16
CA ILE A 120 9.22 76.38 -37.80
C ILE A 120 9.39 75.46 -36.60
N LYS A 121 8.51 75.58 -35.59
CA LYS A 121 8.46 74.64 -34.46
C LYS A 121 7.96 73.28 -34.94
N ILE A 122 8.84 72.27 -34.95
CA ILE A 122 8.53 70.91 -35.39
C ILE A 122 8.12 69.99 -34.24
N GLY A 123 8.41 70.36 -33.00
CA GLY A 123 7.99 69.58 -31.84
C GLY A 123 8.51 70.13 -30.52
N HIS A 124 8.22 69.38 -29.45
CA HIS A 124 8.65 69.68 -28.10
C HIS A 124 8.62 68.43 -27.22
N VAL A 125 9.37 68.46 -26.12
CA VAL A 125 9.25 67.55 -24.98
C VAL A 125 9.14 68.40 -23.73
N GLY A 126 8.14 68.14 -22.89
CA GLY A 126 7.83 68.97 -21.73
C GLY A 126 7.33 70.38 -22.08
N ARG A 127 7.05 71.22 -21.09
CA ARG A 127 6.55 72.61 -21.28
C ARG A 127 7.60 73.64 -20.83
N LEU A 128 7.91 74.63 -21.67
CA LEU A 128 8.83 75.76 -21.40
C LEU A 128 8.06 77.03 -20.96
N PRO A 129 8.51 77.86 -19.98
CA PRO A 129 9.31 77.57 -18.77
C PRO A 129 8.48 76.78 -17.74
N PRO A 130 9.08 75.89 -16.94
CA PRO A 130 8.34 74.79 -16.31
C PRO A 130 7.43 75.23 -15.15
N GLU A 131 6.20 74.72 -15.13
CA GLU A 131 5.47 74.49 -13.88
C GLU A 131 6.24 73.41 -13.11
N ALA A 132 7.22 73.78 -12.28
CA ALA A 132 7.87 72.94 -11.25
C ALA A 132 8.14 71.44 -11.58
N ILE A 133 8.46 71.08 -12.83
CA ILE A 133 8.71 69.69 -13.24
C ILE A 133 10.07 69.60 -13.93
N SER A 134 10.95 68.84 -13.29
CA SER A 134 12.40 68.80 -13.47
C SER A 134 12.86 67.61 -14.29
N SER A 135 13.67 67.85 -15.34
CA SER A 135 14.24 66.87 -16.29
C SER A 135 13.20 66.14 -17.15
N TYR A 136 13.38 66.02 -18.46
CA TYR A 136 12.54 65.14 -19.29
C TYR A 136 13.45 64.18 -20.04
N ASP A 137 13.64 62.98 -19.52
CA ASP A 137 14.53 61.97 -20.13
C ASP A 137 13.90 61.20 -21.31
N GLN A 138 13.05 61.87 -22.08
CA GLN A 138 12.30 61.30 -23.20
C GLN A 138 13.07 61.43 -24.51
N HIS A 139 13.26 60.29 -25.17
CA HIS A 139 13.72 60.25 -26.55
C HIS A 139 12.55 60.54 -27.48
N ALA A 140 12.78 61.37 -28.50
CA ALA A 140 11.73 61.73 -29.45
C ALA A 140 12.27 61.80 -30.88
N VAL A 141 11.41 61.45 -31.84
CA VAL A 141 11.65 61.59 -33.27
C VAL A 141 10.69 62.64 -33.81
N PHE A 142 11.23 63.68 -34.43
CA PHE A 142 10.47 64.77 -35.01
C PHE A 142 10.58 64.73 -36.52
N SER A 143 9.46 64.86 -37.21
CA SER A 143 9.44 64.97 -38.68
C SER A 143 9.86 66.38 -39.09
N ILE A 144 10.76 66.47 -40.08
CA ILE A 144 11.24 67.73 -40.63
C ILE A 144 10.46 68.02 -41.91
N PRO A 145 9.65 69.09 -41.97
CA PRO A 145 8.95 69.48 -43.19
C PRO A 145 9.93 69.81 -44.32
N ARG A 146 9.62 69.42 -45.57
CA ARG A 146 10.43 69.78 -46.74
C ARG A 146 10.62 71.30 -46.88
N SER A 147 9.63 72.09 -46.46
CA SER A 147 9.65 73.55 -46.47
C SER A 147 10.70 74.17 -45.53
N SER A 148 11.26 73.40 -44.60
CA SER A 148 12.33 73.84 -43.69
C SER A 148 13.74 73.73 -44.29
N ILE A 149 13.86 73.17 -45.50
CA ILE A 149 15.11 72.97 -46.24
C ILE A 149 15.07 73.91 -47.45
N ASP A 150 16.10 74.73 -47.64
CA ASP A 150 16.16 75.66 -48.77
C ASP A 150 16.44 74.96 -50.12
N GLU A 151 16.51 75.74 -51.20
CA GLU A 151 16.76 75.22 -52.56
C GLU A 151 18.18 74.66 -52.71
N ASP A 152 19.13 75.16 -51.91
CA ASP A 152 20.54 74.74 -51.91
C ASP A 152 20.82 73.55 -50.97
N GLY A 153 19.79 73.03 -50.28
CA GLY A 153 19.90 71.89 -49.36
C GLY A 153 20.27 72.25 -47.92
N ARG A 154 20.34 73.54 -47.58
CA ARG A 154 20.62 74.01 -46.22
C ARG A 154 19.43 73.77 -45.30
N LEU A 155 19.71 73.21 -44.13
CA LEU A 155 18.75 72.99 -43.06
C LEU A 155 19.29 73.60 -41.77
N THR A 156 18.52 74.48 -41.15
CA THR A 156 18.85 75.03 -39.83
C THR A 156 18.01 74.37 -38.76
N LEU A 157 18.66 73.69 -37.81
CA LEU A 157 18.04 73.17 -36.60
C LEU A 157 18.31 74.14 -35.44
N ALA A 158 17.27 74.45 -34.67
CA ALA A 158 17.40 75.25 -33.47
C ALA A 158 16.63 74.60 -32.30
N LEU A 159 17.31 74.43 -31.17
CA LEU A 159 16.78 73.84 -29.96
C LEU A 159 16.67 74.92 -28.88
N ARG A 160 15.46 75.17 -28.41
CA ARG A 160 15.18 76.11 -27.32
C ARG A 160 14.96 75.31 -26.04
N VAL A 161 15.78 75.57 -25.02
CA VAL A 161 15.85 74.77 -23.79
C VAL A 161 15.76 75.68 -22.58
N TRP A 162 14.99 75.30 -21.57
CA TRP A 162 15.04 75.95 -20.25
C TRP A 162 16.13 75.29 -19.40
N ARG A 163 16.86 76.02 -18.58
CA ARG A 163 17.83 75.41 -17.65
C ARG A 163 17.74 76.03 -16.27
N ASP A 164 17.80 75.16 -15.27
CA ASP A 164 17.93 75.54 -13.86
C ASP A 164 19.16 74.84 -13.25
N PRO A 165 20.17 75.60 -12.76
CA PRO A 165 21.38 75.05 -12.16
C PRO A 165 21.14 74.27 -10.88
N GLN A 166 20.02 74.49 -10.18
CA GLN A 166 19.69 73.75 -8.96
C GLN A 166 19.18 72.33 -9.26
N VAL A 167 18.80 72.07 -10.52
CA VAL A 167 18.09 70.86 -10.95
C VAL A 167 18.96 69.91 -11.78
N SER A 168 19.93 70.43 -12.55
CA SER A 168 20.81 69.62 -13.40
C SER A 168 22.28 69.73 -12.94
N PRO A 169 22.80 68.76 -12.16
CA PRO A 169 24.19 68.78 -11.73
C PRO A 169 25.16 68.63 -12.90
N ALA A 170 26.32 69.29 -12.82
CA ALA A 170 27.33 69.34 -13.89
C ALA A 170 28.08 68.01 -14.19
N TRP A 171 27.75 66.91 -13.51
CA TRP A 171 28.53 65.66 -13.50
C TRP A 171 27.77 64.44 -14.04
N GLU A 172 26.60 64.62 -14.67
CA GLU A 172 26.03 63.55 -15.49
C GLU A 172 26.91 63.38 -16.72
N THR A 173 27.69 62.30 -16.71
CA THR A 173 28.63 61.92 -17.74
C THR A 173 27.93 61.83 -19.11
N GLY A 174 28.29 62.76 -20.00
CA GLY A 174 28.36 62.60 -21.46
C GLY A 174 27.18 61.94 -22.18
N PRO A 175 26.46 62.62 -23.11
CA PRO A 175 25.73 61.87 -24.12
C PRO A 175 26.74 61.02 -24.92
N TYR A 176 26.38 59.77 -25.20
CA TYR A 176 27.04 59.03 -26.27
C TYR A 176 26.71 59.75 -27.60
N HIS A 177 27.70 59.97 -28.47
CA HIS A 177 27.55 60.66 -29.76
C HIS A 177 26.43 60.08 -30.69
N ALA A 178 25.78 58.98 -30.33
CA ALA A 178 24.71 58.33 -31.08
C ALA A 178 23.31 58.94 -30.86
N GLU A 179 23.15 59.89 -29.94
CA GLU A 179 21.82 60.34 -29.48
C GLU A 179 21.14 61.41 -30.35
N PHE A 180 21.88 62.12 -31.19
CA PHE A 180 21.34 63.13 -32.12
C PHE A 180 21.49 62.63 -33.54
N LEU A 181 20.43 62.08 -34.12
CA LEU A 181 20.46 61.45 -35.45
C LEU A 181 19.55 62.19 -36.42
N ILE A 182 20.00 62.34 -37.66
CA ILE A 182 19.17 62.79 -38.78
C ILE A 182 19.03 61.65 -39.81
N GLY A 183 17.86 61.49 -40.40
CA GLY A 183 17.62 60.43 -41.39
C GLY A 183 16.15 60.20 -41.66
N ASN A 184 15.82 59.09 -42.32
CA ASN A 184 14.44 58.72 -42.60
C ASN A 184 13.64 58.54 -41.28
N VAL A 185 12.49 59.21 -41.15
CA VAL A 185 11.65 59.17 -39.94
C VAL A 185 11.30 57.73 -39.52
N GLY A 186 10.94 56.86 -40.48
CA GLY A 186 10.58 55.47 -40.19
C GLY A 186 11.77 54.65 -39.68
N LYS A 187 12.96 54.85 -40.24
CA LYS A 187 14.20 54.21 -39.74
C LYS A 187 14.55 54.69 -38.34
N LEU A 188 14.45 56.00 -38.09
CA LEU A 188 14.70 56.60 -36.78
C LEU A 188 13.72 56.09 -35.70
N GLN A 189 12.43 55.98 -36.02
CA GLN A 189 11.42 55.42 -35.11
C GLN A 189 11.70 53.94 -34.80
N ASN A 190 12.00 53.13 -35.82
CA ASN A 190 12.35 51.72 -35.63
C ASN A 190 13.63 51.53 -34.81
N GLN A 191 14.61 52.41 -34.99
CA GLN A 191 15.84 52.39 -34.20
C GLN A 191 15.56 52.77 -32.73
N LEU A 192 14.75 53.81 -32.49
CA LEU A 192 14.35 54.23 -31.15
C LEU A 192 13.65 53.10 -30.38
N VAL A 193 12.69 52.44 -31.02
CA VAL A 193 11.93 51.34 -30.41
C VAL A 193 12.84 50.16 -30.05
N ARG A 194 13.83 49.84 -30.91
CA ARG A 194 14.77 48.74 -30.69
C ARG A 194 15.82 49.04 -29.61
N GLU A 195 16.33 50.26 -29.56
CA GLU A 195 17.44 50.62 -28.67
C GLU A 195 16.98 51.09 -27.28
N ALA A 196 15.90 51.87 -27.21
CA ALA A 196 15.53 52.58 -25.98
C ALA A 196 14.26 52.04 -25.31
N PHE A 197 13.37 51.39 -26.07
CA PHE A 197 12.08 50.91 -25.55
C PHE A 197 12.12 49.42 -25.16
N TRP A 198 12.32 48.52 -26.13
CA TRP A 198 12.15 47.08 -25.90
C TRP A 198 13.08 46.45 -24.86
N PRO A 199 14.39 46.77 -24.79
CA PRO A 199 15.30 46.05 -23.89
C PRO A 199 14.89 46.12 -22.41
N ASN A 200 14.62 47.33 -21.91
CA ASN A 200 14.21 47.53 -20.52
C ASN A 200 12.77 47.07 -20.27
N ALA A 201 11.86 47.23 -21.24
CA ALA A 201 10.49 46.74 -21.11
C ALA A 201 10.42 45.21 -21.00
N ILE A 202 11.20 44.49 -21.83
CA ILE A 202 11.30 43.03 -21.77
C ILE A 202 11.94 42.61 -20.45
N LEU A 203 13.02 43.26 -20.03
CA LEU A 203 13.69 42.95 -18.77
C LEU A 203 12.78 43.17 -17.55
N ALA A 204 12.00 44.25 -17.54
CA ALA A 204 10.98 44.50 -16.52
C ALA A 204 9.93 43.39 -16.49
N ALA A 205 9.43 42.95 -17.65
CA ALA A 205 8.47 41.85 -17.74
C ALA A 205 9.06 40.53 -17.20
N VAL A 206 10.33 40.23 -17.53
CA VAL A 206 11.03 39.06 -17.00
C VAL A 206 11.12 39.10 -15.47
N TYR A 207 11.50 40.24 -14.88
CA TYR A 207 11.55 40.38 -13.43
C TYR A 207 10.16 40.26 -12.78
N LEU A 208 9.11 40.77 -13.42
CA LEU A 208 7.75 40.65 -12.93
C LEU A 208 7.29 39.19 -12.90
N VAL A 209 7.50 38.44 -14.00
CA VAL A 209 7.19 37.01 -14.09
C VAL A 209 7.97 36.22 -13.05
N LEU A 210 9.27 36.51 -12.90
CA LEU A 210 10.12 35.89 -11.89
C LEU A 210 9.60 36.15 -10.48
N GLY A 211 9.19 37.38 -10.18
CA GLY A 211 8.64 37.76 -8.89
C GLY A 211 7.34 37.03 -8.55
N LEU A 212 6.40 37.00 -9.50
CA LEU A 212 5.12 36.29 -9.36
C LEU A 212 5.32 34.78 -9.17
N TYR A 213 6.24 34.17 -9.91
CA TYR A 213 6.59 32.76 -9.77
C TYR A 213 7.06 32.42 -8.34
N HIS A 214 7.94 33.24 -7.77
CA HIS A 214 8.45 33.02 -6.42
C HIS A 214 7.38 33.24 -5.34
N PHE A 215 6.43 34.15 -5.55
CA PHE A 215 5.26 34.27 -4.67
C PHE A 215 4.36 33.04 -4.68
N LEU A 216 4.16 32.40 -5.84
CA LEU A 216 3.39 31.15 -5.91
C LEU A 216 4.05 30.03 -5.09
N ILE A 217 5.39 29.91 -5.15
CA ILE A 217 6.14 28.96 -4.33
C ILE A 217 5.99 29.29 -2.84
N ALA A 218 6.16 30.57 -2.47
CA ALA A 218 6.06 31.00 -1.08
C ALA A 218 4.65 30.82 -0.51
N ARG A 219 3.59 31.01 -1.32
CA ARG A 219 2.19 30.79 -0.91
C ARG A 219 1.92 29.34 -0.59
N ARG A 220 2.48 28.40 -1.36
CA ARG A 220 2.30 26.96 -1.12
C ARG A 220 3.10 26.47 0.10
N ASN A 221 4.20 27.14 0.44
CA ASN A 221 5.12 26.73 1.50
C ASN A 221 5.46 27.90 2.44
N THR A 222 4.68 28.08 3.50
CA THR A 222 4.82 29.18 4.47
C THR A 222 6.17 29.22 5.20
N GLY A 223 6.92 28.11 5.20
CA GLY A 223 8.28 28.01 5.74
C GLY A 223 9.39 28.60 4.86
N LEU A 224 9.11 28.89 3.58
CA LEU A 224 10.11 29.31 2.58
C LEU A 224 10.16 30.83 2.40
N ARG A 225 10.52 31.53 3.47
CA ARG A 225 10.53 33.01 3.52
C ARG A 225 11.47 33.64 2.49
N GLU A 226 12.55 32.98 2.11
CA GLU A 226 13.46 33.47 1.06
C GLU A 226 12.77 33.66 -0.30
N PHE A 227 11.81 32.80 -0.67
CA PHE A 227 11.06 32.93 -1.93
C PHE A 227 10.11 34.13 -1.90
N PHE A 228 9.53 34.42 -0.73
CA PHE A 228 8.71 35.63 -0.55
C PHE A 228 9.55 36.90 -0.73
N TRP A 229 10.70 36.98 -0.04
CA TRP A 229 11.56 38.16 -0.11
C TRP A 229 12.17 38.37 -1.49
N PHE A 230 12.62 37.29 -2.16
CA PHE A 230 13.10 37.37 -3.52
C PHE A 230 12.00 37.79 -4.49
N GLY A 231 10.79 37.22 -4.35
CA GLY A 231 9.64 37.58 -5.16
C GLY A 231 9.31 39.07 -5.08
N LEU A 232 9.26 39.60 -3.85
CA LEU A 232 9.02 41.03 -3.60
C LEU A 232 10.15 41.91 -4.15
N PHE A 233 11.40 41.48 -3.99
CA PHE A 233 12.55 42.15 -4.57
C PHE A 233 12.50 42.20 -6.10
N SER A 234 12.17 41.08 -6.76
CA SER A 234 12.05 41.02 -8.22
C SER A 234 10.93 41.91 -8.75
N VAL A 235 9.79 41.99 -8.06
CA VAL A 235 8.70 42.92 -8.46
C VAL A 235 9.14 44.38 -8.33
N VAL A 236 9.85 44.74 -7.25
CA VAL A 236 10.40 46.10 -7.10
C VAL A 236 11.42 46.41 -8.19
N LEU A 237 12.28 45.45 -8.53
CA LEU A 237 13.24 45.60 -9.62
C LEU A 237 12.55 45.74 -10.98
N ALA A 238 11.47 44.98 -11.23
CA ALA A 238 10.64 45.10 -12.42
C ALA A 238 10.08 46.51 -12.58
N GLY A 239 9.49 47.06 -11.51
CA GLY A 239 9.01 48.43 -11.49
C GLY A 239 10.11 49.43 -11.76
N TYR A 240 11.27 49.30 -11.10
CA TYR A 240 12.41 50.20 -11.31
C TYR A 240 12.92 50.15 -12.76
N THR A 241 13.05 48.95 -13.33
CA THR A 241 13.45 48.77 -14.75
C THR A 241 12.41 49.36 -15.70
N PHE A 242 11.12 49.29 -15.38
CA PHE A 242 10.07 49.94 -16.16
C PHE A 242 10.16 51.48 -16.07
N GLU A 243 10.34 52.05 -14.88
CA GLU A 243 10.45 53.51 -14.67
C GLU A 243 11.74 54.12 -15.25
N THR A 244 12.76 53.30 -15.47
CA THR A 244 13.99 53.69 -16.18
C THR A 244 13.91 53.46 -17.70
N SER A 245 12.81 52.87 -18.19
CA SER A 245 12.57 52.65 -19.63
C SER A 245 11.86 53.84 -20.29
N GLN A 246 11.92 53.92 -21.62
CA GLN A 246 11.09 54.85 -22.39
C GLN A 246 9.60 54.45 -22.40
N ALA A 247 9.25 53.26 -21.90
CA ALA A 247 7.87 52.78 -21.91
C ALA A 247 6.95 53.53 -20.95
N LYS A 248 7.52 54.14 -19.90
CA LYS A 248 6.78 54.94 -18.92
C LYS A 248 5.99 56.08 -19.57
N PHE A 249 6.51 56.66 -20.66
CA PHE A 249 5.88 57.78 -21.36
C PHE A 249 4.64 57.39 -22.18
N PHE A 250 4.33 56.10 -22.33
CA PHE A 250 3.03 55.65 -22.86
C PHE A 250 1.93 55.66 -21.79
N VAL A 251 2.30 55.77 -20.52
CA VAL A 251 1.35 55.94 -19.42
C VAL A 251 1.11 57.44 -19.28
N ASP A 252 -0.14 57.87 -19.42
CA ASP A 252 -0.55 59.28 -19.31
C ASP A 252 -0.58 59.71 -17.84
N ALA A 253 0.60 59.76 -17.21
CA ALA A 253 0.79 60.21 -15.84
C ALA A 253 1.81 61.36 -15.78
N PRO A 254 1.71 62.26 -14.78
CA PRO A 254 2.66 63.36 -14.67
C PRO A 254 4.07 62.82 -14.41
N TYR A 255 5.07 63.34 -15.12
CA TYR A 255 6.46 62.88 -15.06
C TYR A 255 7.02 62.77 -13.62
N MET A 256 6.64 63.70 -12.74
CA MET A 256 7.05 63.67 -11.32
C MET A 256 6.60 62.41 -10.58
N TRP A 257 5.49 61.81 -10.97
CA TRP A 257 5.03 60.54 -10.39
C TRP A 257 5.97 59.40 -10.79
N HIS A 258 6.36 59.34 -12.07
CA HIS A 258 7.34 58.38 -12.57
C HIS A 258 8.67 58.52 -11.83
N LYS A 259 9.19 59.75 -11.70
CA LYS A 259 10.45 59.98 -10.97
C LYS A 259 10.35 59.62 -9.49
N LYS A 260 9.28 60.03 -8.79
CA LYS A 260 9.09 59.61 -7.39
C LYS A 260 9.03 58.09 -7.25
N LEU A 261 8.30 57.41 -8.15
CA LEU A 261 8.19 55.96 -8.12
C LEU A 261 9.55 55.29 -8.40
N GLU A 262 10.32 55.78 -9.38
CA GLU A 262 11.69 55.35 -9.65
C GLU A 262 12.56 55.37 -8.39
N PHE A 263 12.56 56.50 -7.66
CA PHE A 263 13.35 56.65 -6.42
C PHE A 263 12.82 55.79 -5.27
N LEU A 264 11.50 55.66 -5.09
CA LEU A 264 10.91 54.79 -4.07
C LEU A 264 11.32 53.33 -4.28
N LEU A 265 11.26 52.86 -5.53
CA LEU A 265 11.65 51.49 -5.88
C LEU A 265 13.15 51.28 -5.72
N LEU A 266 13.98 52.25 -6.14
CA LEU A 266 15.42 52.22 -5.93
C LEU A 266 15.79 52.16 -4.43
N TYR A 267 15.13 52.97 -3.59
CA TYR A 267 15.42 53.03 -2.16
C TYR A 267 14.89 51.82 -1.37
N ALA A 268 13.84 51.17 -1.86
CA ALA A 268 13.36 49.92 -1.29
C ALA A 268 14.25 48.71 -1.63
N ALA A 269 14.92 48.73 -2.77
CA ALA A 269 15.67 47.58 -3.30
C ALA A 269 16.73 47.00 -2.33
N PRO A 270 17.59 47.79 -1.64
CA PRO A 270 18.56 47.24 -0.69
C PRO A 270 17.91 46.50 0.47
N ILE A 271 16.80 47.00 1.01
CA ILE A 271 16.10 46.35 2.14
C ILE A 271 15.60 44.97 1.71
N LEU A 272 14.95 44.89 0.55
CA LEU A 272 14.40 43.64 0.03
C LEU A 272 15.49 42.65 -0.38
N PHE A 273 16.56 43.15 -1.01
CA PHE A 273 17.72 42.35 -1.37
C PHE A 273 18.42 41.79 -0.13
N GLY A 274 18.57 42.61 0.92
CA GLY A 274 19.10 42.18 2.21
C GLY A 274 18.28 41.03 2.78
N ASN A 275 16.96 41.21 2.92
CA ASN A 275 16.10 40.15 3.45
C ASN A 275 16.19 38.85 2.65
N THR A 276 16.27 38.95 1.32
CA THR A 276 16.53 37.79 0.44
C THR A 276 17.84 37.10 0.83
N LEU A 277 18.94 37.84 0.89
CA LEU A 277 20.28 37.29 1.13
C LEU A 277 20.39 36.63 2.51
N PHE A 278 19.85 37.28 3.54
CA PHE A 278 19.82 36.76 4.90
C PHE A 278 18.93 35.50 4.99
N ALA A 279 17.81 35.46 4.29
CA ALA A 279 16.95 34.28 4.26
C ALA A 279 17.58 33.10 3.49
N VAL A 280 18.24 33.35 2.35
CA VAL A 280 18.95 32.33 1.56
C VAL A 280 20.13 31.75 2.34
N THR A 281 20.92 32.61 3.01
CA THR A 281 22.09 32.18 3.81
C THR A 281 21.74 31.70 5.23
N ARG A 282 20.47 31.79 5.63
CA ARG A 282 19.96 31.53 7.00
C ARG A 282 20.67 32.36 8.08
N THR A 283 21.14 33.54 7.73
CA THR A 283 21.81 34.43 8.67
C THR A 283 20.75 35.25 9.40
N PRO A 284 20.76 35.33 10.75
CA PRO A 284 19.82 36.17 11.46
C PRO A 284 20.14 37.65 11.26
N ILE A 285 19.10 38.47 11.16
CA ILE A 285 19.21 39.94 11.04
C ILE A 285 19.54 40.52 12.42
N ASN A 286 20.76 41.03 12.59
CA ASN A 286 21.23 41.62 13.84
C ASN A 286 20.84 43.12 13.96
N ARG A 287 21.22 43.75 15.08
CA ARG A 287 20.93 45.17 15.34
C ARG A 287 21.54 46.11 14.29
N ILE A 288 22.75 45.81 13.79
CA ILE A 288 23.44 46.63 12.79
C ILE A 288 22.62 46.70 11.50
N ILE A 289 22.15 45.56 11.00
CA ILE A 289 21.33 45.52 9.77
C ILE A 289 19.99 46.25 9.96
N LYS A 290 19.36 46.11 11.14
CA LYS A 290 18.12 46.86 11.45
C LYS A 290 18.35 48.38 11.42
N SER A 291 19.50 48.86 11.90
CA SER A 291 19.88 50.28 11.80
C SER A 291 20.02 50.73 10.34
N PHE A 292 20.61 49.91 9.47
CA PHE A 292 20.66 50.21 8.03
C PHE A 292 19.28 50.21 7.38
N TYR A 293 18.38 49.30 7.75
CA TYR A 293 17.00 49.32 7.24
C TYR A 293 16.25 50.58 7.66
N LEU A 294 16.49 51.08 8.88
CA LEU A 294 15.94 52.38 9.30
C LEU A 294 16.53 53.53 8.49
N LEU A 295 17.84 53.52 8.21
CA LEU A 295 18.49 54.53 7.37
C LEU A 295 17.93 54.51 5.95
N PHE A 296 17.85 53.35 5.29
CA PHE A 296 17.22 53.21 3.97
C PHE A 296 15.74 53.60 3.99
N GLY A 297 15.03 53.26 5.07
CA GLY A 297 13.66 53.72 5.30
C GLY A 297 13.56 55.25 5.33
N LEU A 298 14.53 55.94 5.94
CA LEU A 298 14.56 57.41 5.95
C LEU A 298 14.70 57.99 4.54
N PHE A 299 15.54 57.40 3.67
CA PHE A 299 15.62 57.77 2.26
C PHE A 299 14.31 57.48 1.51
N PHE A 300 13.70 56.32 1.76
CA PHE A 300 12.40 55.97 1.17
C PHE A 300 11.31 56.98 1.56
N PHE A 301 11.19 57.32 2.85
CA PHE A 301 10.22 58.32 3.32
C PHE A 301 10.56 59.74 2.85
N SER A 302 11.85 60.10 2.74
CA SER A 302 12.23 61.39 2.19
C SER A 302 11.82 61.50 0.72
N ALA A 303 11.95 60.42 -0.06
CA ALA A 303 11.45 60.38 -1.43
C ALA A 303 9.93 60.47 -1.52
N LEU A 304 9.23 59.76 -0.62
CA LEU A 304 7.75 59.76 -0.57
C LEU A 304 7.19 61.15 -0.25
N LEU A 305 7.81 61.84 0.70
CA LEU A 305 7.36 63.13 1.22
C LEU A 305 7.93 64.33 0.44
N SER A 306 8.93 64.13 -0.43
CA SER A 306 9.56 65.23 -1.15
C SER A 306 8.57 65.92 -2.10
N PRO A 307 8.44 67.26 -2.07
CA PRO A 307 7.59 67.99 -3.00
C PRO A 307 8.20 68.17 -4.40
N GLY A 308 9.50 67.90 -4.60
CA GLY A 308 10.19 68.04 -5.90
C GLY A 308 11.48 67.21 -6.03
N ASP A 309 12.11 67.20 -7.21
CA ASP A 309 13.25 66.29 -7.52
C ASP A 309 14.61 66.77 -7.03
N VAL A 310 14.74 68.03 -6.61
CA VAL A 310 16.03 68.59 -6.14
C VAL A 310 16.56 67.84 -4.92
N LEU A 311 15.67 67.54 -3.96
CA LEU A 311 16.04 66.76 -2.79
C LEU A 311 16.45 65.33 -3.19
N LEU A 312 15.73 64.72 -4.14
CA LEU A 312 15.97 63.36 -4.63
C LEU A 312 17.33 63.20 -5.30
N SER A 313 17.73 64.17 -6.13
CA SER A 313 19.04 64.16 -6.81
C SER A 313 20.20 64.33 -5.82
N HIS A 314 20.01 65.16 -4.79
CA HIS A 314 21.01 65.35 -3.74
C HIS A 314 21.15 64.13 -2.83
N THR A 315 20.05 63.44 -2.53
CA THR A 315 20.07 62.23 -1.70
C THR A 315 20.64 61.01 -2.43
N LEU A 316 20.61 60.98 -3.77
CA LEU A 316 21.07 59.83 -4.56
C LEU A 316 22.54 59.45 -4.32
N ARG A 317 23.47 60.40 -4.32
CA ARG A 317 24.90 60.11 -4.09
C ARG A 317 25.15 59.58 -2.68
N TRP A 318 24.52 60.19 -1.68
CA TRP A 318 24.60 59.71 -0.30
C TRP A 318 24.01 58.31 -0.14
N PHE A 319 22.90 58.03 -0.82
CA PHE A 319 22.31 56.70 -0.88
C PHE A 319 23.26 55.68 -1.52
N GLN A 320 23.91 56.00 -2.64
CA GLN A 320 24.89 55.11 -3.29
C GLN A 320 26.08 54.80 -2.36
N TYR A 321 26.63 55.79 -1.65
CA TYR A 321 27.66 55.55 -0.65
C TYR A 321 27.16 54.69 0.51
N LEU A 322 25.92 54.91 0.96
CA LEU A 322 25.28 54.09 1.99
C LEU A 322 25.12 52.64 1.53
N VAL A 323 24.72 52.40 0.28
CA VAL A 323 24.61 51.06 -0.32
C VAL A 323 25.98 50.36 -0.39
N ALA A 324 27.04 51.07 -0.79
CA ALA A 324 28.39 50.52 -0.83
C ALA A 324 28.89 50.13 0.58
N LEU A 325 28.69 51.01 1.56
CA LEU A 325 29.02 50.73 2.98
C LEU A 325 28.20 49.54 3.51
N TRP A 326 26.92 49.50 3.20
CA TRP A 326 26.02 48.41 3.58
C TRP A 326 26.46 47.07 2.98
N ALA A 327 26.83 47.05 1.69
CA ALA A 327 27.35 45.86 1.02
C ALA A 327 28.67 45.36 1.66
N LEU A 328 29.58 46.27 2.04
CA LEU A 328 30.81 45.93 2.77
C LEU A 328 30.52 45.29 4.13
N ILE A 329 29.60 45.86 4.91
CA ILE A 329 29.22 45.33 6.22
C ILE A 329 28.56 43.96 6.07
N MET A 330 27.67 43.79 5.09
CA MET A 330 27.10 42.48 4.77
C MET A 330 28.16 41.47 4.36
N ALA A 331 29.14 41.86 3.53
CA ALA A 331 30.23 40.98 3.14
C ALA A 331 31.04 40.53 4.35
N GLY A 332 31.35 41.42 5.29
CA GLY A 332 32.03 41.06 6.55
C GLY A 332 31.22 40.08 7.42
N MET A 333 29.90 40.29 7.53
CA MET A 333 29.02 39.37 8.24
C MET A 333 28.93 37.99 7.55
N MET A 334 28.79 37.98 6.22
CA MET A 334 28.73 36.75 5.43
C MET A 334 30.08 36.03 5.42
N ALA A 335 31.21 36.74 5.55
CA ALA A 335 32.54 36.15 5.67
C ALA A 335 32.68 35.34 6.96
N ARG A 336 32.11 35.82 8.07
CA ARG A 336 32.03 35.04 9.32
C ARG A 336 31.22 33.75 9.13
N ARG A 337 30.04 33.86 8.52
CA ARG A 337 29.17 32.71 8.19
C ARG A 337 29.81 31.72 7.21
N ALA A 338 30.60 32.23 6.28
CA ALA A 338 31.40 31.44 5.35
C ALA A 338 32.52 30.68 6.06
N HIS A 339 33.16 31.30 7.05
CA HIS A 339 34.17 30.66 7.91
C HIS A 339 33.56 29.55 8.78
N GLU A 340 32.31 29.74 9.23
CA GLU A 340 31.50 28.72 9.93
C GLU A 340 31.00 27.58 8.99
N GLY A 341 31.44 27.54 7.72
CA GLY A 341 31.19 26.44 6.79
C GLY A 341 30.04 26.63 5.80
N SER A 342 29.36 27.78 5.78
CA SER A 342 28.25 28.03 4.85
C SER A 342 28.75 28.23 3.41
N ARG A 343 28.51 27.25 2.53
CA ARG A 343 28.83 27.36 1.08
C ARG A 343 28.11 28.55 0.42
N PRO A 344 26.79 28.75 0.64
CA PRO A 344 26.08 29.91 0.09
C PRO A 344 26.70 31.25 0.51
N ALA A 345 27.12 31.35 1.78
CA ALA A 345 27.73 32.58 2.28
C ALA A 345 29.07 32.90 1.58
N ARG A 346 29.88 31.90 1.22
CA ARG A 346 31.14 32.14 0.47
C ARG A 346 30.90 32.79 -0.89
N VAL A 347 29.92 32.29 -1.64
CA VAL A 347 29.54 32.83 -2.95
C VAL A 347 29.02 34.26 -2.79
N VAL A 348 28.16 34.48 -1.80
CA VAL A 348 27.61 35.81 -1.48
C VAL A 348 28.70 36.82 -1.13
N VAL A 349 29.70 36.45 -0.32
CA VAL A 349 30.83 37.34 0.01
C VAL A 349 31.57 37.78 -1.24
N ALA A 350 31.93 36.85 -2.12
CA ALA A 350 32.64 37.16 -3.36
C ALA A 350 31.83 38.11 -4.24
N LEU A 351 30.52 37.87 -4.39
CA LEU A 351 29.62 38.71 -5.19
C LEU A 351 29.44 40.10 -4.59
N LEU A 352 29.33 40.22 -3.26
CA LEU A 352 29.24 41.52 -2.59
C LEU A 352 30.53 42.33 -2.72
N LEU A 353 31.70 41.69 -2.63
CA LEU A 353 32.98 42.37 -2.86
C LEU A 353 33.13 42.83 -4.32
N LEU A 354 32.72 41.99 -5.27
CA LEU A 354 32.67 42.34 -6.69
C LEU A 354 31.73 43.53 -6.92
N MET A 355 30.57 43.55 -6.26
CA MET A 355 29.59 44.64 -6.33
C MET A 355 30.17 45.96 -5.82
N VAL A 356 30.86 45.93 -4.68
CA VAL A 356 31.51 47.11 -4.12
C VAL A 356 32.62 47.62 -5.05
N ALA A 357 33.41 46.72 -5.64
CA ALA A 357 34.44 47.08 -6.61
C ALA A 357 33.83 47.72 -7.88
N ALA A 358 32.71 47.18 -8.38
CA ALA A 358 31.98 47.74 -9.51
C ALA A 358 31.40 49.12 -9.20
N LEU A 359 30.77 49.30 -8.03
CA LEU A 359 30.30 50.60 -7.56
C LEU A 359 31.44 51.62 -7.48
N PHE A 360 32.61 51.20 -7.01
CA PHE A 360 33.79 52.05 -6.92
C PHE A 360 34.32 52.46 -8.31
N ASN A 361 34.42 51.52 -9.25
CA ASN A 361 34.86 51.83 -10.61
C ASN A 361 33.88 52.78 -11.32
N ASP A 362 32.59 52.45 -11.30
CA ASP A 362 31.60 53.14 -12.14
C ASP A 362 31.28 54.54 -11.58
N TYR A 363 31.19 54.70 -10.25
CA TYR A 363 30.79 55.96 -9.62
C TYR A 363 31.91 56.79 -9.01
N LEU A 364 32.91 56.17 -8.38
CA LEU A 364 33.98 56.92 -7.69
C LEU A 364 35.14 57.25 -8.63
N LEU A 365 35.39 56.40 -9.62
CA LEU A 365 36.44 56.59 -10.61
C LEU A 365 35.90 56.95 -11.99
N GLU A 366 34.61 57.20 -12.14
CA GLU A 366 33.97 57.58 -13.42
C GLU A 366 34.38 56.64 -14.58
N SER A 367 34.42 55.32 -14.31
CA SER A 367 34.86 54.29 -15.26
C SER A 367 36.34 54.35 -15.69
N ALA A 368 37.22 54.98 -14.91
CA ALA A 368 38.63 55.16 -15.28
C ALA A 368 39.49 53.89 -15.33
N ILE A 369 39.14 52.82 -14.58
CA ILE A 369 39.92 51.56 -14.59
C ILE A 369 39.45 50.66 -15.74
N ILE A 370 38.15 50.47 -15.85
CA ILE A 370 37.53 49.69 -16.91
C ILE A 370 36.52 50.61 -17.59
N GLY A 371 36.86 51.06 -18.81
CA GLY A 371 36.12 52.07 -19.58
C GLY A 371 34.73 51.65 -20.08
N SER A 372 34.12 50.64 -19.48
CA SER A 372 32.74 50.24 -19.76
C SER A 372 31.85 50.60 -18.56
N GLY A 373 30.94 51.56 -18.71
CA GLY A 373 30.00 51.97 -17.64
C GLY A 373 28.92 50.93 -17.29
N ASN A 374 29.11 49.67 -17.67
CA ASN A 374 28.13 48.58 -17.52
C ASN A 374 28.53 47.52 -16.49
N ILE A 375 29.64 47.68 -15.79
CA ILE A 375 30.19 46.61 -14.92
C ILE A 375 29.28 46.35 -13.74
N LEU A 376 28.76 47.41 -13.11
CA LEU A 376 27.81 47.26 -12.03
C LEU A 376 26.59 46.41 -12.42
N TYR A 377 26.03 46.64 -13.61
CA TYR A 377 24.89 45.86 -14.10
C TYR A 377 25.26 44.40 -14.36
N ILE A 378 26.44 44.13 -14.91
CA ILE A 378 26.94 42.76 -15.13
C ILE A 378 27.10 42.03 -13.81
N VAL A 379 27.74 42.68 -12.82
CA VAL A 379 27.96 42.11 -11.49
C VAL A 379 26.64 41.88 -10.77
N PHE A 380 25.68 42.78 -10.90
CA PHE A 380 24.34 42.63 -10.36
C PHE A 380 23.55 41.48 -11.00
N ALA A 381 23.61 41.34 -12.33
CA ALA A 381 23.01 40.21 -13.03
C ALA A 381 23.63 38.87 -12.60
N LEU A 382 24.96 38.81 -12.48
CA LEU A 382 25.69 37.65 -11.97
C LEU A 382 25.22 37.31 -10.55
N MET A 383 25.06 38.32 -9.69
CA MET A 383 24.59 38.13 -8.33
C MET A 383 23.17 37.56 -8.27
N LEU A 384 22.24 38.09 -9.08
CA LEU A 384 20.88 37.55 -9.22
C LEU A 384 20.89 36.09 -9.67
N PHE A 385 21.71 35.76 -10.67
CA PHE A 385 21.84 34.41 -11.18
C PHE A 385 22.29 33.42 -10.10
N PHE A 386 23.33 33.75 -9.33
CA PHE A 386 23.79 32.89 -8.25
C PHE A 386 22.77 32.78 -7.10
N VAL A 387 22.04 33.84 -6.78
CA VAL A 387 20.95 33.79 -5.79
C VAL A 387 19.85 32.83 -6.25
N ALA A 388 19.45 32.91 -7.51
CA ALA A 388 18.47 31.99 -8.09
C ALA A 388 18.98 30.53 -8.07
N LEU A 389 20.26 30.30 -8.38
CA LEU A 389 20.87 28.97 -8.33
C LEU A 389 20.85 28.38 -6.91
N MET A 390 21.20 29.18 -5.89
CA MET A 390 21.15 28.77 -4.49
C MET A 390 19.72 28.42 -4.04
N MET A 391 18.71 29.14 -4.53
CA MET A 391 17.32 28.86 -4.24
C MET A 391 16.83 27.58 -4.94
N ALA A 392 17.28 27.32 -6.17
CA ALA A 392 16.96 26.11 -6.92
C ALA A 392 17.54 24.85 -6.25
N GLU A 393 18.82 24.87 -5.87
CA GLU A 393 19.48 23.77 -5.15
C GLU A 393 18.72 23.42 -3.86
N ARG A 394 18.33 24.46 -3.10
CA ARG A 394 17.54 24.26 -1.88
C ARG A 394 16.15 23.68 -2.14
N TYR A 395 15.47 24.10 -3.21
CA TYR A 395 14.18 23.54 -3.57
C TYR A 395 14.30 22.04 -3.89
N THR A 396 15.36 21.65 -4.60
CA THR A 396 15.61 20.23 -4.91
C THR A 396 15.90 19.39 -3.66
N ASP A 397 16.62 19.92 -2.67
CA ASP A 397 16.87 19.21 -1.41
C ASP A 397 15.59 19.00 -0.59
N ILE A 398 14.69 19.98 -0.60
CA ILE A 398 13.38 19.86 0.08
C ILE A 398 12.55 18.74 -0.57
N LEU A 399 12.50 18.70 -1.90
CA LEU A 399 11.76 17.67 -2.62
C LEU A 399 12.29 16.26 -2.31
N ARG A 400 13.61 16.05 -2.36
CA ARG A 400 14.22 14.75 -2.04
C ARG A 400 13.90 14.28 -0.62
N ASN A 401 13.96 15.18 0.37
CA ASN A 401 13.65 14.83 1.75
C ASN A 401 12.17 14.47 1.94
N LEU A 402 11.28 15.16 1.23
CA LEU A 402 9.85 14.88 1.27
C LEU A 402 9.55 13.50 0.66
N GLU A 403 10.12 13.20 -0.50
CA GLU A 403 10.00 11.89 -1.17
C GLU A 403 10.48 10.76 -0.26
N GLY A 404 11.65 10.92 0.39
CA GLY A 404 12.16 9.94 1.35
C GLY A 404 11.22 9.73 2.55
N SER A 405 10.63 10.81 3.08
CA SER A 405 9.68 10.70 4.19
C SER A 405 8.36 10.04 3.79
N VAL A 406 7.87 10.28 2.57
CA VAL A 406 6.67 9.62 2.04
C VAL A 406 6.93 8.13 1.86
N ALA A 407 8.02 7.77 1.18
CA ALA A 407 8.41 6.37 0.97
C ALA A 407 8.52 5.60 2.30
N LYS A 408 9.14 6.22 3.32
CA LYS A 408 9.24 5.62 4.66
C LYS A 408 7.87 5.36 5.29
N ARG A 409 6.98 6.36 5.31
CA ARG A 409 5.62 6.21 5.87
C ARG A 409 4.78 5.19 5.12
N THR A 410 4.91 5.14 3.80
CA THR A 410 4.22 4.13 3.00
C THR A 410 4.71 2.72 3.35
N SER A 411 6.02 2.54 3.55
CA SER A 411 6.57 1.24 4.00
C SER A 411 6.07 0.84 5.39
N GLU A 412 6.12 1.75 6.36
CA GLU A 412 5.61 1.51 7.73
C GLU A 412 4.12 1.12 7.73
N LEU A 413 3.32 1.76 6.86
CA LEU A 413 1.89 1.46 6.75
C LEU A 413 1.62 0.10 6.09
N VAL A 414 2.39 -0.28 5.06
CA VAL A 414 2.28 -1.60 4.42
C VAL A 414 2.66 -2.71 5.39
N GLU A 415 3.69 -2.51 6.20
CA GLU A 415 4.14 -3.48 7.20
C GLU A 415 3.09 -3.67 8.31
N ALA A 416 2.57 -2.56 8.86
CA ALA A 416 1.49 -2.62 9.86
C ALA A 416 0.21 -3.30 9.32
N ASN A 417 -0.13 -3.08 8.04
CA ASN A 417 -1.30 -3.73 7.44
C ASN A 417 -1.10 -5.24 7.26
N ARG A 418 0.11 -5.67 6.87
CA ARG A 418 0.45 -7.11 6.79
C ARG A 418 0.40 -7.80 8.15
N GLU A 419 0.87 -7.14 9.21
CA GLU A 419 0.78 -7.68 10.57
C GLU A 419 -0.67 -7.85 11.03
N LEU A 420 -1.54 -6.88 10.71
CA LEU A 420 -2.97 -6.96 10.97
C LEU A 420 -3.64 -8.10 10.20
N GLU A 421 -3.37 -8.21 8.89
CA GLU A 421 -3.92 -9.28 8.05
C GLU A 421 -3.47 -10.67 8.54
N ALA A 422 -2.19 -10.82 8.91
CA ALA A 422 -1.66 -12.06 9.48
C ALA A 422 -2.33 -12.40 10.83
N ALA A 423 -2.57 -11.42 11.70
CA ALA A 423 -3.24 -11.62 12.98
C ALA A 423 -4.70 -12.07 12.80
N VAL A 424 -5.43 -11.48 11.84
CA VAL A 424 -6.82 -11.86 11.52
C VAL A 424 -6.89 -13.28 10.97
N ALA A 425 -6.03 -13.62 10.01
CA ALA A 425 -5.98 -14.98 9.44
C ALA A 425 -5.62 -16.04 10.50
N THR A 426 -4.69 -15.72 11.40
CA THR A 426 -4.31 -16.61 12.51
C THR A 426 -5.48 -16.85 13.47
N LYS A 427 -6.28 -15.82 13.78
CA LYS A 427 -7.48 -15.95 14.62
C LYS A 427 -8.52 -16.89 14.00
N GLY A 428 -8.78 -16.75 12.70
CA GLY A 428 -9.73 -17.60 11.96
C GLY A 428 -9.28 -19.07 11.92
N ASN A 429 -8.02 -19.32 11.55
CA ASN A 429 -7.44 -20.67 11.50
C ASN A 429 -7.39 -21.33 12.89
N PHE A 430 -7.10 -20.55 13.94
CA PHE A 430 -7.13 -21.07 15.31
C PHE A 430 -8.53 -21.55 15.71
N LEU A 431 -9.57 -20.78 15.42
CA LEU A 431 -10.95 -21.16 15.74
C LEU A 431 -11.42 -22.36 14.92
N ALA A 432 -11.07 -22.42 13.64
CA ALA A 432 -11.37 -23.57 12.79
C ALA A 432 -10.68 -24.86 13.28
N ASN A 433 -9.41 -24.80 13.67
CA ASN A 433 -8.70 -25.96 14.20
C ASN A 433 -9.23 -26.38 15.59
N MET A 434 -9.50 -25.42 16.46
CA MET A 434 -10.09 -25.69 17.78
C MET A 434 -11.48 -26.34 17.68
N SER A 435 -12.27 -26.02 16.67
CA SER A 435 -13.51 -26.76 16.38
C SER A 435 -13.25 -28.26 16.25
N HIS A 436 -12.27 -28.62 15.44
CA HIS A 436 -12.01 -30.00 15.09
C HIS A 436 -11.50 -30.76 16.32
N GLU A 437 -10.56 -30.14 17.04
CA GLU A 437 -10.01 -30.66 18.30
C GLU A 437 -11.07 -30.81 19.41
N MET A 438 -12.11 -29.97 19.42
CA MET A 438 -13.21 -30.10 20.39
C MET A 438 -14.30 -31.08 19.93
N ARG A 439 -14.56 -31.21 18.62
CA ARG A 439 -15.62 -32.07 18.06
C ARG A 439 -15.25 -33.55 18.14
N THR A 440 -13.99 -33.91 17.88
CA THR A 440 -13.51 -35.30 17.95
C THR A 440 -13.76 -35.97 19.31
N PRO A 441 -13.34 -35.40 20.46
CA PRO A 441 -13.62 -35.99 21.76
C PRO A 441 -15.12 -35.97 22.10
N MET A 442 -15.88 -34.99 21.61
CA MET A 442 -17.32 -34.91 21.86
C MET A 442 -18.09 -36.03 21.15
N ASN A 443 -17.74 -36.29 19.88
CA ASN A 443 -18.31 -37.39 19.11
C ASN A 443 -17.97 -38.75 19.73
N ALA A 444 -16.78 -38.90 20.30
CA ALA A 444 -16.42 -40.09 21.07
C ALA A 444 -17.30 -40.28 22.32
N ILE A 445 -17.51 -39.20 23.09
CA ILE A 445 -18.37 -39.24 24.28
C ILE A 445 -19.82 -39.58 23.90
N LEU A 446 -20.38 -38.94 22.87
CA LEU A 446 -21.73 -39.22 22.37
C LEU A 446 -21.85 -40.66 21.85
N GLY A 447 -20.90 -41.11 21.03
CA GLY A 447 -20.88 -42.46 20.48
C GLY A 447 -20.81 -43.55 21.56
N LEU A 448 -19.90 -43.40 22.52
CA LEU A 448 -19.77 -44.34 23.64
C LEU A 448 -20.98 -44.34 24.56
N THR A 449 -21.57 -43.15 24.80
CA THR A 449 -22.80 -43.01 25.59
C THR A 449 -23.98 -43.71 24.89
N HIS A 450 -24.12 -43.51 23.59
CA HIS A 450 -25.15 -44.15 22.78
C HIS A 450 -25.01 -45.69 22.74
N LEU A 451 -23.77 -46.19 22.60
CA LEU A 451 -23.47 -47.62 22.69
C LEU A 451 -23.77 -48.17 24.10
N GLY A 452 -23.42 -47.43 25.14
CA GLY A 452 -23.72 -47.77 26.54
C GLY A 452 -25.22 -47.91 26.80
N LEU A 453 -26.03 -46.96 26.31
CA LEU A 453 -27.50 -46.97 26.43
C LEU A 453 -28.18 -48.20 25.80
N LYS A 454 -27.51 -48.85 24.84
CA LYS A 454 -27.96 -50.07 24.18
C LYS A 454 -27.55 -51.37 24.89
N THR A 455 -26.79 -51.30 25.98
CA THR A 455 -26.45 -52.45 26.83
C THR A 455 -27.51 -52.69 27.92
N ASP A 456 -27.43 -53.82 28.64
CA ASP A 456 -28.25 -54.07 29.81
C ASP A 456 -27.83 -53.16 30.98
N LEU A 457 -28.55 -52.03 31.13
CA LEU A 457 -28.32 -51.03 32.16
C LEU A 457 -29.42 -51.07 33.24
N ASN A 458 -29.04 -50.80 34.50
CA ASN A 458 -30.02 -50.49 35.55
C ASN A 458 -30.54 -49.04 35.43
N ASP A 459 -31.65 -48.72 36.11
CA ASP A 459 -32.30 -47.39 36.02
C ASP A 459 -31.37 -46.22 36.36
N GLN A 460 -30.46 -46.42 37.32
CA GLN A 460 -29.50 -45.40 37.74
C GLN A 460 -28.40 -45.19 36.69
N GLN A 461 -27.91 -46.27 36.08
CA GLN A 461 -26.94 -46.20 34.98
C GLN A 461 -27.56 -45.56 33.75
N ARG A 462 -28.81 -45.90 33.41
CA ARG A 462 -29.54 -45.28 32.30
C ARG A 462 -29.72 -43.78 32.51
N ASP A 463 -30.13 -43.35 33.70
CA ASP A 463 -30.22 -41.92 34.05
C ASP A 463 -28.86 -41.19 33.95
N TYR A 464 -27.75 -41.83 34.30
CA TYR A 464 -26.41 -41.27 34.12
C TYR A 464 -26.04 -41.12 32.65
N PHE A 465 -26.25 -42.15 31.83
CA PHE A 465 -25.96 -42.07 30.41
C PHE A 465 -26.86 -41.04 29.70
N ASP A 466 -28.15 -40.97 30.03
CA ASP A 466 -29.07 -39.95 29.48
C ASP A 466 -28.61 -38.52 29.83
N LYS A 467 -28.09 -38.30 31.05
CA LYS A 467 -27.54 -37.00 31.46
C LYS A 467 -26.24 -36.66 30.75
N VAL A 468 -25.37 -37.64 30.52
CA VAL A 468 -24.13 -37.46 29.77
C VAL A 468 -24.44 -37.15 28.30
N GLU A 469 -25.39 -37.86 27.69
CA GLU A 469 -25.81 -37.63 26.30
C GLU A 469 -26.34 -36.20 26.12
N ARG A 470 -27.26 -35.77 26.99
CA ARG A 470 -27.81 -34.40 26.97
C ARG A 470 -26.73 -33.34 27.15
N SER A 471 -25.83 -33.52 28.12
CA SER A 471 -24.75 -32.55 28.39
C SER A 471 -23.75 -32.45 27.23
N ALA A 472 -23.43 -33.59 26.60
CA ALA A 472 -22.55 -33.63 25.44
C ALA A 472 -23.21 -32.98 24.21
N ALA A 473 -24.51 -33.22 24.00
CA ALA A 473 -25.28 -32.57 22.93
C ALA A 473 -25.37 -31.04 23.14
N ASP A 474 -25.59 -30.58 24.36
CA ASP A 474 -25.61 -29.15 24.69
C ASP A 474 -24.25 -28.49 24.42
N LEU A 475 -23.16 -29.15 24.80
CA LEU A 475 -21.81 -28.63 24.55
C LEU A 475 -21.47 -28.59 23.07
N GLN A 476 -21.91 -29.60 22.30
CA GLN A 476 -21.77 -29.62 20.85
C GLN A 476 -22.49 -28.42 20.21
N HIS A 477 -23.73 -28.13 20.64
CA HIS A 477 -24.48 -26.97 20.17
C HIS A 477 -23.77 -25.63 20.50
N ILE A 478 -23.13 -25.52 21.66
CA ILE A 478 -22.34 -24.32 22.03
C ILE A 478 -21.16 -24.14 21.09
N ILE A 479 -20.41 -25.22 20.83
CA ILE A 479 -19.26 -25.21 19.92
C ILE A 479 -19.70 -24.79 18.51
N ASP A 480 -20.75 -25.42 17.99
CA ASP A 480 -21.27 -25.10 16.66
C ASP A 480 -21.77 -23.65 16.57
N SER A 481 -22.38 -23.12 17.63
CA SER A 481 -22.80 -21.71 17.70
C SER A 481 -21.62 -20.72 17.66
N ILE A 482 -20.52 -21.02 18.35
CA ILE A 482 -19.31 -20.19 18.34
C ILE A 482 -18.67 -20.17 16.95
N LEU A 483 -18.70 -21.31 16.26
CA LEU A 483 -18.12 -21.45 14.94
C LEU A 483 -18.96 -20.79 13.86
N ASP A 484 -20.28 -20.96 13.91
CA ASP A 484 -21.20 -20.23 13.05
C ASP A 484 -21.01 -18.71 13.24
N PHE A 485 -20.86 -18.23 14.48
CA PHE A 485 -20.55 -16.82 14.74
C PHE A 485 -19.21 -16.37 14.15
N SER A 486 -18.15 -17.17 14.28
CA SER A 486 -16.84 -16.88 13.69
C SER A 486 -16.90 -16.77 12.16
N LYS A 487 -17.58 -17.73 11.50
CA LYS A 487 -17.77 -17.75 10.03
C LYS A 487 -18.62 -16.57 9.53
N LEU A 488 -19.49 -16.05 10.39
CA LEU A 488 -20.31 -14.87 10.09
C LEU A 488 -19.54 -13.55 10.27
N GLU A 489 -18.54 -13.49 11.16
CA GLU A 489 -17.66 -12.32 11.33
C GLU A 489 -16.67 -12.16 10.16
N ASP A 490 -16.09 -13.26 9.68
CA ASP A 490 -15.11 -13.26 8.59
C ASP A 490 -15.73 -13.26 7.18
N GLY A 491 -17.05 -13.42 7.09
CA GLY A 491 -17.81 -13.40 5.83
C GLY A 491 -17.70 -14.69 5.01
N SER A 492 -17.21 -15.79 5.57
CA SER A 492 -17.08 -17.09 4.90
C SER A 492 -18.39 -17.88 4.78
N LEU A 493 -19.45 -17.47 5.48
CA LEU A 493 -20.75 -18.16 5.43
C LEU A 493 -21.57 -17.73 4.20
N GLU A 494 -21.82 -18.66 3.29
CA GLU A 494 -22.65 -18.46 2.10
C GLU A 494 -24.11 -18.91 2.33
N CYS A 495 -25.08 -18.18 1.77
CA CYS A 495 -26.50 -18.58 1.76
C CYS A 495 -26.79 -19.53 0.60
N ILE A 496 -27.52 -20.61 0.88
CA ILE A 496 -27.96 -21.56 -0.13
C ILE A 496 -29.40 -21.23 -0.51
N ASN A 497 -29.62 -20.77 -1.74
CA ASN A 497 -30.96 -20.42 -2.22
C ASN A 497 -31.59 -21.60 -2.97
N GLU A 498 -32.44 -22.36 -2.29
CA GLU A 498 -33.14 -23.53 -2.84
C GLU A 498 -34.67 -23.35 -2.76
N PRO A 499 -35.46 -23.96 -3.67
CA PRO A 499 -36.91 -23.99 -3.56
C PRO A 499 -37.37 -24.78 -2.31
N PHE A 500 -38.23 -24.20 -1.50
CA PHE A 500 -38.83 -24.84 -0.33
C PHE A 500 -40.31 -24.46 -0.16
N SER A 501 -41.06 -25.33 0.52
CA SER A 501 -42.46 -25.07 0.87
C SER A 501 -42.57 -24.44 2.26
N PRO A 502 -43.27 -23.29 2.42
CA PRO A 502 -43.48 -22.68 3.73
C PRO A 502 -44.26 -23.58 4.70
N ALA A 503 -45.20 -24.37 4.17
CA ALA A 503 -45.95 -25.36 4.95
C ALA A 503 -45.01 -26.42 5.53
N SER A 504 -44.09 -26.94 4.72
CA SER A 504 -43.07 -27.91 5.16
C SER A 504 -42.07 -27.33 6.17
N LEU A 505 -41.70 -26.05 6.02
CA LEU A 505 -40.86 -25.35 7.00
C LEU A 505 -41.55 -25.34 8.37
N LEU A 506 -42.78 -24.83 8.43
CA LEU A 506 -43.58 -24.68 9.66
C LEU A 506 -43.96 -26.03 10.28
N ASP A 507 -44.33 -27.02 9.47
CA ASP A 507 -44.58 -28.39 9.95
C ASP A 507 -43.33 -29.02 10.54
N GLY A 508 -42.16 -28.81 9.91
CA GLY A 508 -40.90 -29.25 10.48
C GLY A 508 -40.60 -28.57 11.81
N VAL A 509 -40.84 -27.25 11.93
CA VAL A 509 -40.67 -26.51 13.20
C VAL A 509 -41.60 -27.08 14.26
N LYS A 510 -42.86 -27.35 13.92
CA LYS A 510 -43.83 -27.96 14.81
C LYS A 510 -43.36 -29.33 15.28
N ARG A 511 -42.99 -30.24 14.37
CA ARG A 511 -42.51 -31.59 14.72
C ARG A 511 -41.29 -31.55 15.64
N THR A 512 -40.34 -30.64 15.39
CA THR A 512 -39.13 -30.52 16.21
C THR A 512 -39.41 -30.04 17.63
N TRP A 513 -40.34 -29.09 17.81
CA TRP A 513 -40.52 -28.41 19.10
C TRP A 513 -41.78 -28.81 19.88
N GLN A 514 -42.74 -29.51 19.28
CA GLN A 514 -44.02 -29.84 19.92
C GLN A 514 -43.84 -30.60 21.24
N GLU A 515 -42.97 -31.61 21.26
CA GLU A 515 -42.75 -32.46 22.43
C GLU A 515 -42.08 -31.67 23.56
N SER A 516 -40.97 -30.99 23.28
CA SER A 516 -40.25 -30.16 24.25
C SER A 516 -41.11 -29.03 24.85
N ILE A 517 -41.94 -28.38 24.02
CA ILE A 517 -42.85 -27.31 24.50
C ILE A 517 -43.97 -27.89 25.37
N SER A 518 -44.50 -29.06 25.00
CA SER A 518 -45.55 -29.73 25.77
C SER A 518 -45.03 -30.27 27.11
N GLU A 519 -43.79 -30.79 27.16
CA GLU A 519 -43.10 -31.19 28.39
C GLU A 519 -42.87 -30.00 29.33
N ALA A 520 -42.62 -28.81 28.77
CA ALA A 520 -42.54 -27.56 29.53
C ALA A 520 -43.91 -27.03 29.99
N GLY A 521 -45.02 -27.70 29.65
CA GLY A 521 -46.38 -27.30 30.04
C GLY A 521 -46.96 -26.14 29.22
N LEU A 522 -46.38 -25.82 28.06
CA LEU A 522 -46.79 -24.72 27.20
C LEU A 522 -47.54 -25.21 25.96
N GLU A 523 -48.38 -24.36 25.36
CA GLU A 523 -49.07 -24.66 24.09
C GLU A 523 -48.30 -24.06 22.89
N LEU A 524 -48.00 -24.88 21.87
CA LEU A 524 -47.45 -24.40 20.59
C LEU A 524 -48.58 -24.16 19.57
N VAL A 525 -48.65 -22.95 19.04
CA VAL A 525 -49.60 -22.56 17.97
C VAL A 525 -48.81 -22.14 16.72
N ILE A 526 -49.20 -22.68 15.57
CA ILE A 526 -48.63 -22.30 14.26
C ILE A 526 -49.68 -21.51 13.47
N GLU A 527 -49.34 -20.31 13.03
CA GLU A 527 -50.18 -19.46 12.19
C GLU A 527 -49.50 -19.25 10.82
N ALA A 528 -50.10 -19.78 9.76
CA ALA A 528 -49.63 -19.55 8.38
C ALA A 528 -50.64 -18.70 7.63
N ASP A 529 -50.15 -17.72 6.88
CA ASP A 529 -50.97 -16.89 5.99
C ASP A 529 -51.41 -17.70 4.75
N PRO A 530 -52.72 -17.86 4.51
CA PRO A 530 -53.22 -18.64 3.37
C PRO A 530 -52.92 -18.00 2.02
N ASP A 531 -52.62 -16.70 1.97
CA ASP A 531 -52.29 -15.99 0.73
C ASP A 531 -50.78 -16.07 0.37
N ALA A 532 -49.97 -16.72 1.20
CA ALA A 532 -48.55 -16.90 0.94
C ALA A 532 -48.30 -17.87 -0.24
N PRO A 533 -47.27 -17.64 -1.08
CA PRO A 533 -46.92 -18.55 -2.17
C PRO A 533 -46.61 -19.97 -1.68
N GLU A 534 -47.03 -20.99 -2.45
CA GLU A 534 -46.78 -22.40 -2.10
C GLU A 534 -45.29 -22.77 -2.10
N THR A 535 -44.49 -22.09 -2.93
CA THR A 535 -43.06 -22.32 -3.09
C THR A 535 -42.28 -21.01 -3.02
N LEU A 536 -41.24 -20.98 -2.18
CA LEU A 536 -40.31 -19.88 -2.03
C LEU A 536 -38.88 -20.34 -2.31
N VAL A 537 -38.01 -19.44 -2.76
CA VAL A 537 -36.58 -19.69 -2.94
C VAL A 537 -35.82 -18.98 -1.83
N GLY A 538 -35.06 -19.75 -1.05
CA GLY A 538 -34.25 -19.24 0.05
C GLY A 538 -33.57 -20.38 0.82
N ASP A 539 -32.95 -20.03 1.95
CA ASP A 539 -32.23 -21.00 2.77
C ASP A 539 -33.13 -21.54 3.91
N GLU A 540 -33.88 -22.61 3.63
CA GLU A 540 -34.80 -23.24 4.59
C GLU A 540 -34.08 -23.61 5.92
N LYS A 541 -32.83 -24.04 5.83
CA LYS A 541 -32.04 -24.47 7.00
C LYS A 541 -31.74 -23.28 7.91
N ARG A 542 -31.30 -22.15 7.34
CA ARG A 542 -31.04 -20.93 8.13
C ARG A 542 -32.32 -20.30 8.67
N LEU A 543 -33.40 -20.32 7.90
CA LEU A 543 -34.73 -19.92 8.39
C LEU A 543 -35.15 -20.72 9.62
N ARG A 544 -35.01 -22.05 9.56
CA ARG A 544 -35.29 -22.96 10.69
C ARG A 544 -34.39 -22.67 11.89
N GLN A 545 -33.11 -22.34 11.67
CA GLN A 545 -32.16 -21.96 12.71
C GLN A 545 -32.56 -20.67 13.42
N VAL A 546 -32.94 -19.62 12.67
CA VAL A 546 -33.43 -18.35 13.24
C VAL A 546 -34.69 -18.57 14.08
N LEU A 547 -35.67 -19.32 13.55
CA LEU A 547 -36.89 -19.66 14.27
C LEU A 547 -36.60 -20.50 15.53
N GLY A 548 -35.68 -21.47 15.45
CA GLY A 548 -35.25 -22.27 16.59
C GLY A 548 -34.64 -21.43 17.71
N ASN A 549 -33.80 -20.45 17.37
CA ASN A 549 -33.22 -19.52 18.35
C ASN A 549 -34.29 -18.69 19.08
N PHE A 550 -35.35 -18.27 18.37
CA PHE A 550 -36.45 -17.55 19.00
C PHE A 550 -37.32 -18.47 19.86
N ILE A 551 -37.64 -19.69 19.39
CA ILE A 551 -38.47 -20.65 20.12
C ILE A 551 -37.76 -21.12 21.40
N SER A 552 -36.46 -21.41 21.34
CA SER A 552 -35.68 -21.79 22.52
C SER A 552 -35.71 -20.70 23.60
N ASN A 553 -35.59 -19.42 23.21
CA ASN A 553 -35.76 -18.30 24.14
C ASN A 553 -37.20 -18.21 24.68
N ALA A 554 -38.21 -18.37 23.82
CA ALA A 554 -39.61 -18.34 24.24
C ALA A 554 -39.93 -19.43 25.28
N VAL A 555 -39.45 -20.66 25.09
CA VAL A 555 -39.59 -21.78 26.05
C VAL A 555 -38.89 -21.46 27.37
N LYS A 556 -37.69 -20.90 27.29
CA LYS A 556 -36.86 -20.60 28.46
C LYS A 556 -37.46 -19.51 29.36
N TYR A 557 -38.19 -18.55 28.79
CA TYR A 557 -38.68 -17.35 29.48
C TYR A 557 -40.21 -17.29 29.65
N THR A 558 -40.92 -18.39 29.35
CA THR A 558 -42.36 -18.53 29.55
C THR A 558 -42.62 -19.69 30.50
N GLU A 559 -43.17 -19.41 31.68
CA GLU A 559 -43.49 -20.44 32.67
C GLU A 559 -44.83 -21.12 32.40
N GLU A 560 -45.85 -20.35 32.02
CA GLU A 560 -47.19 -20.84 31.68
C GLU A 560 -47.75 -20.04 30.49
N GLY A 561 -48.53 -20.70 29.62
CA GLY A 561 -49.20 -20.05 28.49
C GLY A 561 -48.86 -20.69 27.15
N ARG A 562 -48.63 -19.86 26.13
CA ARG A 562 -48.47 -20.34 24.74
C ARG A 562 -47.38 -19.60 23.97
N ILE A 563 -46.82 -20.31 22.99
CA ILE A 563 -45.86 -19.81 22.02
C ILE A 563 -46.52 -19.88 20.64
N VAL A 564 -46.58 -18.74 19.95
CA VAL A 564 -47.16 -18.62 18.62
C VAL A 564 -46.05 -18.40 17.60
N VAL A 565 -45.89 -19.32 16.64
CA VAL A 565 -45.01 -19.15 15.49
C VAL A 565 -45.88 -18.74 14.30
N SER A 566 -45.64 -17.56 13.74
CA SER A 566 -46.44 -17.01 12.66
C SER A 566 -45.61 -16.68 11.42
N MET A 567 -46.22 -16.86 10.25
CA MET A 567 -45.71 -16.43 8.96
C MET A 567 -46.78 -15.60 8.25
N LYS A 568 -46.47 -14.35 7.91
CA LYS A 568 -47.39 -13.41 7.26
C LYS A 568 -46.82 -12.86 5.96
N LEU A 569 -47.62 -12.83 4.90
CA LEU A 569 -47.28 -12.16 3.66
C LEU A 569 -47.52 -10.65 3.84
N LEU A 570 -46.48 -9.84 3.70
CA LEU A 570 -46.60 -8.39 3.82
C LEU A 570 -46.88 -7.73 2.46
N ASP A 571 -46.20 -8.22 1.42
CA ASP A 571 -46.29 -7.70 0.06
C ASP A 571 -45.86 -8.77 -0.95
N PHE A 572 -46.40 -8.71 -2.16
CA PHE A 572 -46.04 -9.59 -3.27
C PHE A 572 -46.02 -8.81 -4.59
N CYS A 573 -44.81 -8.56 -5.11
CA CYS A 573 -44.58 -7.78 -6.32
C CYS A 573 -43.47 -8.42 -7.18
N ASP A 574 -43.64 -8.46 -8.50
CA ASP A 574 -42.63 -8.92 -9.47
C ASP A 574 -41.99 -10.30 -9.16
N GLY A 575 -42.76 -11.23 -8.60
CA GLY A 575 -42.26 -12.57 -8.23
C GLY A 575 -41.41 -12.60 -6.96
N GLN A 576 -41.41 -11.52 -6.18
CA GLN A 576 -40.84 -11.47 -4.83
C GLN A 576 -41.93 -11.34 -3.76
N ALA A 577 -41.92 -12.26 -2.81
CA ALA A 577 -42.76 -12.26 -1.63
C ALA A 577 -42.00 -11.71 -0.43
N ARG A 578 -42.48 -10.61 0.13
CA ARG A 578 -41.98 -10.08 1.40
C ARG A 578 -42.73 -10.75 2.54
N ILE A 579 -42.04 -11.58 3.31
CA ILE A 579 -42.65 -12.40 4.35
C ILE A 579 -42.09 -12.00 5.70
N ARG A 580 -42.98 -11.86 6.69
CA ARG A 580 -42.62 -11.68 8.09
C ARG A 580 -42.82 -12.99 8.84
N PHE A 581 -41.75 -13.47 9.46
CA PHE A 581 -41.77 -14.55 10.42
C PHE A 581 -41.72 -13.97 11.82
N ALA A 582 -42.51 -14.50 12.75
CA ALA A 582 -42.48 -14.05 14.14
C ALA A 582 -42.75 -15.20 15.11
N VAL A 583 -42.07 -15.16 16.26
CA VAL A 583 -42.30 -16.03 17.41
C VAL A 583 -42.74 -15.15 18.57
N THR A 584 -43.96 -15.38 19.05
CA THR A 584 -44.57 -14.60 20.13
C THR A 584 -44.81 -15.49 21.33
N ASP A 585 -44.28 -15.09 22.48
CA ASP A 585 -44.47 -15.77 23.76
C ASP A 585 -45.36 -14.96 24.70
N THR A 586 -45.91 -15.60 25.72
CA THR A 586 -46.70 -14.97 26.80
C THR A 586 -45.90 -14.82 28.10
N GLY A 587 -44.56 -14.81 28.01
CA GLY A 587 -43.65 -14.83 29.14
C GLY A 587 -43.44 -13.47 29.83
N ILE A 588 -42.30 -13.36 30.51
CA ILE A 588 -42.01 -12.22 31.41
C ILE A 588 -41.87 -10.87 30.71
N GLY A 589 -41.68 -10.84 29.38
CA GLY A 589 -41.41 -9.62 28.62
C GLY A 589 -40.07 -8.96 28.98
N ILE A 590 -39.68 -7.91 28.23
CA ILE A 590 -38.34 -7.30 28.32
C ILE A 590 -38.46 -5.77 28.43
N GLU A 591 -37.73 -5.18 29.38
CA GLU A 591 -37.65 -3.74 29.57
C GLU A 591 -37.03 -3.02 28.35
N LYS A 592 -37.58 -1.85 28.00
CA LYS A 592 -37.16 -1.07 26.80
C LYS A 592 -35.67 -0.75 26.75
N ASP A 593 -35.04 -0.51 27.90
CA ASP A 593 -33.61 -0.16 27.96
C ASP A 593 -32.71 -1.36 27.66
N LYS A 594 -33.18 -2.59 27.96
CA LYS A 594 -32.45 -3.83 27.69
C LYS A 594 -32.62 -4.32 26.24
N GLN A 595 -33.73 -3.97 25.57
CA GLN A 595 -34.07 -4.47 24.22
C GLN A 595 -32.99 -4.19 23.15
N ARG A 596 -32.28 -3.05 23.23
CA ARG A 596 -31.24 -2.67 22.25
C ARG A 596 -29.96 -3.51 22.35
N GLN A 597 -29.68 -4.08 23.52
CA GLN A 597 -28.43 -4.81 23.81
C GLN A 597 -28.62 -6.33 23.69
N LEU A 598 -29.85 -6.81 23.39
CA LEU A 598 -30.15 -8.25 23.30
C LEU A 598 -29.51 -8.93 22.08
N PHE A 599 -29.21 -8.16 21.04
CA PHE A 599 -28.57 -8.67 19.83
C PHE A 599 -27.04 -8.53 19.84
N ASP A 600 -26.47 -7.90 20.88
CA ASP A 600 -25.02 -7.83 21.05
C ASP A 600 -24.46 -9.22 21.44
N ALA A 601 -23.35 -9.63 20.84
CA ALA A 601 -22.71 -10.91 21.13
C ALA A 601 -22.28 -10.99 22.60
N PHE A 602 -22.54 -12.14 23.24
CA PHE A 602 -22.22 -12.42 24.65
C PHE A 602 -22.96 -11.54 25.68
N SER A 603 -24.00 -10.82 25.26
CA SER A 603 -24.84 -10.04 26.16
C SER A 603 -25.78 -10.96 26.95
N GLN A 604 -25.57 -11.05 28.27
CA GLN A 604 -26.50 -11.71 29.20
C GLN A 604 -27.17 -10.64 30.05
N GLY A 605 -28.51 -10.62 30.04
CA GLY A 605 -29.33 -9.52 30.57
C GLY A 605 -29.25 -9.22 32.07
N ASP A 606 -28.45 -9.91 32.89
CA ASP A 606 -28.21 -9.59 34.31
C ASP A 606 -26.87 -10.12 34.85
N ASN A 607 -26.09 -9.26 35.54
CA ASN A 607 -24.85 -9.58 36.25
C ASN A 607 -25.06 -10.20 37.66
N THR A 608 -26.29 -10.60 38.00
CA THR A 608 -26.60 -11.24 39.28
C THR A 608 -26.42 -12.75 39.19
N THR A 609 -25.51 -13.27 40.01
CA THR A 609 -24.99 -14.64 40.11
C THR A 609 -26.00 -15.74 40.50
N THR A 610 -27.31 -15.52 40.37
CA THR A 610 -28.34 -16.54 40.63
C THR A 610 -28.63 -17.30 39.33
N ARG A 611 -27.83 -18.34 39.08
CA ARG A 611 -28.03 -19.27 37.96
C ARG A 611 -29.35 -20.02 38.12
N GLN A 612 -30.38 -19.55 37.43
CA GLN A 612 -31.56 -20.38 37.16
C GLN A 612 -31.71 -20.65 35.65
N TYR A 613 -31.21 -19.79 34.75
CA TYR A 613 -31.34 -19.97 33.29
C TYR A 613 -30.15 -19.40 32.48
N GLY A 614 -28.97 -20.04 32.52
CA GLY A 614 -27.76 -19.58 31.81
C GLY A 614 -27.62 -20.17 30.40
N GLY A 615 -27.58 -19.34 29.35
CA GLY A 615 -27.24 -19.74 27.97
C GLY A 615 -26.11 -18.85 27.41
N THR A 616 -25.48 -19.20 26.29
CA THR A 616 -24.25 -18.54 25.77
C THR A 616 -24.37 -17.06 25.42
N GLY A 617 -25.59 -16.52 25.27
CA GLY A 617 -25.81 -15.15 24.82
C GLY A 617 -25.51 -14.92 23.34
N LEU A 618 -25.29 -15.99 22.55
CA LEU A 618 -24.99 -15.92 21.12
C LEU A 618 -26.23 -16.09 20.22
N GLY A 619 -27.29 -16.74 20.70
CA GLY A 619 -28.42 -17.15 19.85
C GLY A 619 -29.12 -15.99 19.12
N LEU A 620 -29.36 -14.86 19.78
CA LEU A 620 -29.97 -13.69 19.15
C LEU A 620 -29.00 -12.93 18.23
N ALA A 621 -27.72 -12.87 18.59
CA ALA A 621 -26.67 -12.29 17.74
C ALA A 621 -26.50 -13.08 16.42
N ILE A 622 -26.49 -14.42 16.51
CA ILE A 622 -26.48 -15.32 15.34
C ILE A 622 -27.75 -15.13 14.52
N ALA A 623 -28.93 -15.06 15.16
CA ALA A 623 -30.20 -14.83 14.46
C ALA A 623 -30.21 -13.50 13.69
N GLN A 624 -29.74 -12.41 14.30
CA GLN A 624 -29.60 -11.12 13.61
C GLN A 624 -28.70 -11.26 12.39
N ARG A 625 -27.53 -11.87 12.57
CA ARG A 625 -26.52 -11.92 11.52
C ARG A 625 -26.91 -12.83 10.35
N LEU A 626 -27.60 -13.94 10.62
CA LEU A 626 -28.21 -14.79 9.58
C LEU A 626 -29.30 -14.06 8.80
N VAL A 627 -30.15 -13.29 9.49
CA VAL A 627 -31.19 -12.47 8.82
C VAL A 627 -30.55 -11.40 7.94
N GLU A 628 -29.51 -10.72 8.41
CA GLU A 628 -28.74 -9.74 7.61
C GLU A 628 -28.10 -10.39 6.38
N LEU A 629 -27.52 -11.60 6.53
CA LEU A 629 -26.93 -12.38 5.44
C LEU A 629 -27.98 -12.73 4.37
N MET A 630 -29.19 -13.09 4.79
CA MET A 630 -30.33 -13.33 3.89
C MET A 630 -30.98 -12.04 3.36
N GLY A 631 -30.41 -10.85 3.63
CA GLY A 631 -30.90 -9.56 3.14
C GLY A 631 -32.14 -9.03 3.87
N GLY A 632 -32.42 -9.52 5.08
CA GLY A 632 -33.57 -9.18 5.89
C GLY A 632 -33.29 -8.20 7.03
N ASN A 633 -34.35 -7.89 7.79
CA ASN A 633 -34.25 -7.13 9.03
C ASN A 633 -34.93 -7.88 10.18
N ILE A 634 -34.34 -7.80 11.38
CA ILE A 634 -34.85 -8.39 12.61
C ILE A 634 -35.46 -7.30 13.51
N GLY A 635 -36.44 -7.66 14.32
CA GLY A 635 -37.12 -6.75 15.23
C GLY A 635 -37.67 -7.44 16.46
N ILE A 636 -37.94 -6.64 17.50
CA ILE A 636 -38.56 -7.09 18.74
C ILE A 636 -39.69 -6.13 19.13
N ASP A 637 -40.82 -6.69 19.53
CA ASP A 637 -41.87 -5.99 20.25
C ASP A 637 -42.12 -6.71 21.57
N SER A 638 -41.83 -6.05 22.70
CA SER A 638 -41.93 -6.68 24.01
C SER A 638 -42.35 -5.67 25.06
N THR A 639 -43.21 -6.13 25.97
CA THR A 639 -43.71 -5.35 27.09
C THR A 639 -43.58 -6.16 28.38
N PRO A 640 -42.93 -5.61 29.44
CA PRO A 640 -42.76 -6.34 30.70
C PRO A 640 -44.10 -6.87 31.24
N GLY A 641 -44.13 -8.16 31.54
CA GLY A 641 -45.30 -8.89 32.06
C GLY A 641 -46.37 -9.26 31.03
N SER A 642 -46.14 -9.05 29.73
CA SER A 642 -47.10 -9.37 28.66
C SER A 642 -46.50 -10.17 27.50
N GLY A 643 -45.28 -10.71 27.68
CA GLY A 643 -44.58 -11.50 26.68
C GLY A 643 -43.73 -10.70 25.70
N SER A 644 -43.09 -11.42 24.77
CA SER A 644 -42.25 -10.85 23.72
C SER A 644 -42.60 -11.41 22.34
N SER A 645 -42.43 -10.60 21.30
CA SER A 645 -42.54 -11.00 19.91
C SER A 645 -41.24 -10.68 19.19
N PHE A 646 -40.50 -11.72 18.82
CA PHE A 646 -39.31 -11.60 18.00
C PHE A 646 -39.69 -11.89 16.56
N SER A 647 -39.35 -10.99 15.64
CA SER A 647 -39.74 -11.10 14.23
C SER A 647 -38.59 -10.77 13.30
N PHE A 648 -38.66 -11.32 12.08
CA PHE A 648 -37.77 -10.93 11.00
C PHE A 648 -38.52 -10.89 9.67
N GLU A 649 -38.04 -10.06 8.76
CA GLU A 649 -38.62 -9.87 7.44
C GLU A 649 -37.61 -10.20 6.35
N LEU A 650 -38.05 -10.95 5.34
CA LEU A 650 -37.24 -11.34 4.19
C LEU A 650 -38.00 -11.12 2.89
N ALA A 651 -37.26 -10.79 1.83
CA ALA A 651 -37.75 -10.78 0.46
C ALA A 651 -37.31 -12.08 -0.21
N LEU A 652 -38.25 -12.99 -0.45
CA LEU A 652 -38.00 -14.32 -1.02
C LEU A 652 -38.59 -14.39 -2.43
N SER A 653 -37.85 -14.97 -3.37
CA SER A 653 -38.35 -15.13 -4.74
C SER A 653 -39.28 -16.34 -4.82
N THR A 654 -40.22 -16.35 -5.77
CA THR A 654 -41.10 -17.50 -6.03
C THR A 654 -40.67 -18.25 -7.29
N THR A 655 -41.04 -19.52 -7.40
CA THR A 655 -40.76 -20.39 -8.55
C THR A 655 -42.00 -21.23 -8.87
N ASP A 656 -42.27 -21.44 -10.15
CA ASP A 656 -43.40 -22.25 -10.66
C ASP A 656 -43.11 -23.78 -10.66
N HIS A 657 -41.94 -24.20 -10.19
CA HIS A 657 -41.57 -25.61 -10.12
C HIS A 657 -42.16 -26.31 -8.90
N ASP A 658 -42.87 -27.43 -9.12
CA ASP A 658 -43.31 -28.36 -8.07
C ASP A 658 -42.11 -28.78 -7.22
N VAL A 659 -42.20 -28.54 -5.91
CA VAL A 659 -41.27 -29.10 -4.92
C VAL A 659 -41.49 -30.61 -4.91
N PRO A 660 -40.46 -31.46 -5.09
CA PRO A 660 -40.64 -32.91 -4.97
C PRO A 660 -41.17 -33.23 -3.56
N GLU A 661 -42.35 -33.86 -3.49
CA GLU A 661 -42.95 -34.35 -2.24
C GLU A 661 -41.90 -35.14 -1.45
N ARG A 662 -41.57 -34.69 -0.23
CA ARG A 662 -40.77 -35.49 0.70
C ARG A 662 -41.59 -36.73 1.07
N PRO A 663 -41.07 -37.96 0.86
CA PRO A 663 -41.75 -39.15 1.33
C PRO A 663 -41.81 -39.12 2.86
N ASP A 664 -43.02 -39.33 3.39
CA ASP A 664 -43.31 -39.43 4.81
C ASP A 664 -42.48 -40.55 5.45
N VAL A 665 -42.10 -40.38 6.71
CA VAL A 665 -41.22 -41.31 7.45
C VAL A 665 -42.00 -42.60 7.78
N GLN A 666 -42.15 -43.47 6.79
CA GLN A 666 -42.29 -44.91 7.03
C GLN A 666 -40.90 -45.47 7.34
N GLU A 667 -40.80 -46.39 8.30
CA GLU A 667 -39.57 -47.12 8.60
C GLU A 667 -38.91 -47.56 7.29
N LEU A 668 -37.71 -47.02 7.01
CA LEU A 668 -36.99 -47.28 5.77
C LEU A 668 -36.68 -48.78 5.68
N ASP A 669 -37.30 -49.47 4.73
CA ASP A 669 -37.06 -50.90 4.52
C ASP A 669 -35.67 -51.12 3.89
N LEU A 670 -34.68 -51.46 4.74
CA LEU A 670 -33.31 -51.77 4.31
C LEU A 670 -33.14 -53.19 3.73
N THR A 671 -34.22 -53.98 3.66
CA THR A 671 -34.18 -55.35 3.11
C THR A 671 -33.55 -55.45 1.71
N PRO A 672 -33.73 -54.49 0.77
CA PRO A 672 -33.15 -54.57 -0.58
C PRO A 672 -31.61 -54.50 -0.66
N ILE A 673 -30.95 -54.03 0.39
CA ILE A 673 -29.49 -53.80 0.42
C ILE A 673 -28.74 -54.70 1.39
N ARG A 674 -29.43 -55.59 2.12
CA ARG A 674 -28.81 -56.53 3.07
C ARG A 674 -27.73 -57.39 2.38
N GLY A 675 -26.63 -57.63 3.07
CA GLY A 675 -25.48 -58.38 2.57
C GLY A 675 -24.59 -57.63 1.59
N ALA A 676 -24.83 -56.33 1.31
CA ALA A 676 -23.92 -55.53 0.52
C ALA A 676 -22.59 -55.31 1.25
N ARG A 677 -21.48 -55.29 0.51
CA ARG A 677 -20.14 -55.02 1.03
C ARG A 677 -19.84 -53.53 0.92
N VAL A 678 -19.63 -52.88 2.05
CA VAL A 678 -19.33 -51.45 2.15
C VAL A 678 -17.92 -51.26 2.68
N LEU A 679 -17.13 -50.43 2.01
CA LEU A 679 -15.84 -49.97 2.53
C LEU A 679 -16.05 -48.66 3.28
N LEU A 680 -15.74 -48.64 4.58
CA LEU A 680 -15.79 -47.45 5.42
C LEU A 680 -14.37 -46.91 5.63
N VAL A 681 -14.14 -45.64 5.28
CA VAL A 681 -12.81 -45.01 5.33
C VAL A 681 -12.88 -43.77 6.21
N ASP A 682 -12.10 -43.75 7.29
CA ASP A 682 -12.03 -42.68 8.27
C ASP A 682 -10.67 -42.78 9.00
N ASP A 683 -10.04 -41.65 9.30
CA ASP A 683 -8.72 -41.62 9.96
C ASP A 683 -8.80 -41.83 11.48
N SER A 684 -10.01 -41.86 12.04
CA SER A 684 -10.26 -42.18 13.43
C SER A 684 -10.78 -43.61 13.61
N GLU A 685 -10.00 -44.44 14.29
CA GLU A 685 -10.41 -45.81 14.67
C GLU A 685 -11.76 -45.84 15.41
N LEU A 686 -12.03 -44.83 16.23
CA LEU A 686 -13.30 -44.72 16.96
C LEU A 686 -14.47 -44.43 16.02
N ASN A 687 -14.30 -43.56 15.03
CA ASN A 687 -15.33 -43.31 14.01
C ASN A 687 -15.59 -44.56 13.18
N LEU A 688 -14.52 -45.28 12.80
CA LEU A 688 -14.62 -46.58 12.11
C LEU A 688 -15.43 -47.59 12.95
N GLN A 689 -15.20 -47.63 14.26
CA GLN A 689 -15.92 -48.51 15.17
C GLN A 689 -17.41 -48.15 15.26
N VAL A 690 -17.73 -46.87 15.49
CA VAL A 690 -19.12 -46.39 15.66
C VAL A 690 -19.91 -46.52 14.36
N ALA A 691 -19.39 -46.00 13.24
CA ALA A 691 -20.08 -46.07 11.96
C ALA A 691 -20.13 -47.52 11.42
N GLY A 692 -19.08 -48.31 11.67
CA GLY A 692 -19.06 -49.72 11.34
C GLY A 692 -20.17 -50.50 12.06
N GLU A 693 -20.41 -50.21 13.34
CA GLU A 693 -21.47 -50.86 14.11
C GLU A 693 -22.87 -50.47 13.62
N LEU A 694 -23.10 -49.21 13.24
CA LEU A 694 -24.35 -48.75 12.63
C LEU A 694 -24.63 -49.47 11.30
N LEU A 695 -23.61 -49.63 10.45
CA LEU A 695 -23.72 -50.34 9.17
C LEU A 695 -23.96 -51.86 9.36
N ARG A 696 -23.31 -52.49 10.36
CA ARG A 696 -23.55 -53.89 10.70
C ARG A 696 -24.96 -54.13 11.24
N GLN A 697 -25.53 -53.18 12.00
CA GLN A 697 -26.95 -53.23 12.41
C GLN A 697 -27.91 -53.25 11.21
N ALA A 698 -27.55 -52.60 10.10
CA ALA A 698 -28.26 -52.69 8.82
C ALA A 698 -28.04 -54.01 8.07
N ARG A 699 -27.29 -54.97 8.64
CA ARG A 699 -26.87 -56.25 8.05
C ARG A 699 -26.05 -56.10 6.77
N LEU A 700 -25.11 -55.15 6.78
CA LEU A 700 -24.10 -54.94 5.72
C LEU A 700 -22.77 -55.56 6.16
N HIS A 701 -21.97 -56.05 5.20
CA HIS A 701 -20.59 -56.43 5.47
C HIS A 701 -19.71 -55.18 5.36
N VAL A 702 -18.90 -54.90 6.37
CA VAL A 702 -18.14 -53.66 6.48
C VAL A 702 -16.65 -53.96 6.60
N ASP A 703 -15.89 -53.56 5.59
CA ASP A 703 -14.43 -53.48 5.68
C ASP A 703 -14.05 -52.03 6.01
N THR A 704 -12.97 -51.82 6.78
CA THR A 704 -12.53 -50.49 7.21
C THR A 704 -11.17 -50.10 6.61
N ALA A 705 -10.88 -48.83 6.43
CA ALA A 705 -9.56 -48.31 6.05
C ALA A 705 -9.26 -46.99 6.78
N LEU A 706 -7.99 -46.76 7.15
CA LEU A 706 -7.58 -45.61 7.96
C LEU A 706 -7.17 -44.37 7.15
N ASN A 707 -7.04 -44.50 5.82
CA ASN A 707 -6.67 -43.40 4.94
C ASN A 707 -7.05 -43.68 3.48
N GLY A 708 -6.96 -42.65 2.63
CA GLY A 708 -7.31 -42.77 1.22
C GLY A 708 -6.42 -43.72 0.42
N LYS A 709 -5.17 -43.96 0.85
CA LYS A 709 -4.25 -44.88 0.16
C LYS A 709 -4.70 -46.32 0.36
N GLU A 710 -4.96 -46.72 1.60
CA GLU A 710 -5.53 -48.02 1.95
C GLU A 710 -6.87 -48.24 1.24
N ALA A 711 -7.70 -47.21 1.12
CA ALA A 711 -8.97 -47.31 0.41
C ALA A 711 -8.77 -47.64 -1.08
N VAL A 712 -7.83 -46.97 -1.76
CA VAL A 712 -7.48 -47.25 -3.17
C VAL A 712 -6.95 -48.68 -3.35
N GLU A 713 -6.15 -49.16 -2.39
CA GLU A 713 -5.61 -50.52 -2.38
C GLU A 713 -6.72 -51.56 -2.18
N LYS A 714 -7.57 -51.39 -1.14
CA LYS A 714 -8.66 -52.32 -0.84
C LYS A 714 -9.68 -52.42 -1.95
N VAL A 715 -10.07 -51.29 -2.56
CA VAL A 715 -10.97 -51.30 -3.74
C VAL A 715 -10.31 -52.04 -4.93
N GLY A 716 -8.98 -52.06 -5.02
CA GLY A 716 -8.27 -52.84 -6.03
C GLY A 716 -8.24 -54.36 -5.77
N LEU A 717 -8.34 -54.78 -4.51
CA LEU A 717 -8.23 -56.17 -4.07
C LEU A 717 -9.58 -56.89 -3.93
N ALA A 718 -10.65 -56.14 -3.63
CA ALA A 718 -11.99 -56.69 -3.39
C ALA A 718 -13.09 -55.88 -4.09
N HIS A 719 -14.23 -56.53 -4.33
CA HIS A 719 -15.42 -55.87 -4.87
C HIS A 719 -16.25 -55.26 -3.74
N TYR A 720 -16.57 -53.97 -3.86
CA TYR A 720 -17.46 -53.23 -2.95
C TYR A 720 -18.72 -52.76 -3.68
N ASP A 721 -19.85 -52.76 -2.98
CA ASP A 721 -21.12 -52.21 -3.45
C ASP A 721 -21.22 -50.70 -3.21
N CYS A 722 -20.47 -50.18 -2.23
CA CYS A 722 -20.41 -48.76 -1.88
C CYS A 722 -19.15 -48.45 -1.06
N VAL A 723 -18.63 -47.23 -1.19
CA VAL A 723 -17.55 -46.70 -0.35
C VAL A 723 -18.05 -45.48 0.40
N LEU A 724 -17.92 -45.46 1.72
CA LEU A 724 -18.11 -44.31 2.59
C LEU A 724 -16.72 -43.72 2.86
N MET A 725 -16.43 -42.55 2.31
CA MET A 725 -15.08 -41.98 2.27
C MET A 725 -15.02 -40.66 3.03
N ASP A 726 -14.24 -40.59 4.11
CA ASP A 726 -13.91 -39.29 4.71
C ASP A 726 -13.10 -38.43 3.74
N VAL A 727 -13.45 -37.15 3.67
CA VAL A 727 -12.80 -36.19 2.77
C VAL A 727 -11.44 -35.76 3.32
N GLN A 728 -11.34 -35.55 4.64
CA GLN A 728 -10.15 -35.00 5.28
C GLN A 728 -9.41 -36.09 6.03
N MET A 729 -8.36 -36.66 5.41
CA MET A 729 -7.55 -37.71 6.01
C MET A 729 -6.05 -37.48 5.71
N PRO A 730 -5.14 -37.87 6.61
CA PRO A 730 -3.70 -37.86 6.37
C PRO A 730 -3.30 -38.89 5.31
N VAL A 731 -2.06 -38.77 4.80
CA VAL A 731 -1.46 -39.60 3.73
C VAL A 731 -2.11 -39.39 2.35
N MET A 732 -3.42 -39.54 2.24
CA MET A 732 -4.19 -39.29 1.03
C MET A 732 -5.61 -38.88 1.39
N ASP A 733 -6.00 -37.68 0.97
CA ASP A 733 -7.35 -37.15 1.19
C ASP A 733 -8.40 -37.89 0.33
N GLY A 734 -9.67 -37.79 0.73
CA GLY A 734 -10.77 -38.50 0.09
C GLY A 734 -11.03 -38.08 -1.35
N TYR A 735 -10.77 -36.81 -1.72
CA TYR A 735 -10.92 -36.35 -3.11
C TYR A 735 -9.87 -37.01 -3.99
N THR A 736 -8.60 -36.95 -3.60
CA THR A 736 -7.49 -37.60 -4.30
C THR A 736 -7.69 -39.12 -4.40
N ALA A 737 -8.17 -39.76 -3.33
CA ALA A 737 -8.49 -41.18 -3.33
C ALA A 737 -9.61 -41.51 -4.34
N THR A 738 -10.66 -40.68 -4.38
CA THR A 738 -11.78 -40.84 -5.33
C THR A 738 -11.30 -40.69 -6.77
N GLU A 739 -10.52 -39.66 -7.07
CA GLU A 739 -9.94 -39.46 -8.41
C GLU A 739 -9.12 -40.68 -8.86
N ARG A 740 -8.30 -41.24 -7.96
CA ARG A 740 -7.50 -42.45 -8.22
C ARG A 740 -8.35 -43.69 -8.43
N ILE A 741 -9.43 -43.85 -7.66
CA ILE A 741 -10.39 -44.95 -7.86
C ILE A 741 -11.07 -44.77 -9.24
N ARG A 742 -11.53 -43.56 -9.56
CA ARG A 742 -12.23 -43.23 -10.82
C ARG A 742 -11.36 -43.32 -12.07
N ALA A 743 -10.05 -43.15 -11.94
CA ALA A 743 -9.10 -43.32 -13.03
C ALA A 743 -9.10 -44.76 -13.59
N LYS A 744 -9.51 -45.76 -12.80
CA LYS A 744 -9.62 -47.16 -13.23
C LYS A 744 -10.98 -47.41 -13.90
N PRO A 745 -11.05 -47.90 -15.16
CA PRO A 745 -12.30 -48.02 -15.92
C PRO A 745 -13.40 -48.85 -15.23
N HIS A 746 -13.02 -49.88 -14.46
CA HIS A 746 -13.96 -50.78 -13.76
C HIS A 746 -14.64 -50.14 -12.54
N PHE A 747 -14.12 -49.04 -12.00
CA PHE A 747 -14.68 -48.37 -10.82
C PHE A 747 -15.39 -47.06 -11.15
N LYS A 748 -15.68 -46.77 -12.42
CA LYS A 748 -16.41 -45.55 -12.81
C LYS A 748 -17.80 -45.44 -12.20
N GLU A 749 -18.48 -46.57 -12.02
CA GLU A 749 -19.86 -46.63 -11.51
C GLU A 749 -19.95 -46.99 -10.02
N LEU A 750 -18.83 -47.30 -9.36
CA LEU A 750 -18.81 -47.65 -7.94
C LEU A 750 -19.33 -46.47 -7.10
N PRO A 751 -20.40 -46.61 -6.30
CA PRO A 751 -20.85 -45.51 -5.46
C PRO A 751 -19.81 -45.11 -4.41
N ILE A 752 -19.38 -43.84 -4.41
CA ILE A 752 -18.48 -43.27 -3.40
C ILE A 752 -19.22 -42.09 -2.74
N LEU A 753 -19.54 -42.25 -1.45
CA LEU A 753 -20.27 -41.26 -0.66
C LEU A 753 -19.29 -40.55 0.26
N ALA A 754 -19.16 -39.24 0.08
CA ALA A 754 -18.25 -38.41 0.84
C ALA A 754 -18.79 -38.20 2.26
N MET A 755 -18.00 -38.46 3.29
CA MET A 755 -18.30 -38.06 4.65
C MET A 755 -17.54 -36.76 4.94
N THR A 756 -18.24 -35.69 5.31
CA THR A 756 -17.61 -34.38 5.52
C THR A 756 -18.10 -33.68 6.78
N ALA A 757 -17.20 -32.97 7.46
CA ALA A 757 -17.49 -32.14 8.63
C ALA A 757 -18.18 -30.80 8.28
N ASN A 758 -18.10 -30.35 7.01
CA ASN A 758 -18.79 -29.19 6.47
C ASN A 758 -19.35 -29.59 5.09
N ALA A 759 -20.67 -29.65 4.96
CA ALA A 759 -21.34 -29.88 3.67
C ALA A 759 -21.57 -28.55 2.93
N MET A 760 -20.53 -27.73 2.77
CA MET A 760 -20.64 -26.45 2.05
C MET A 760 -20.81 -26.68 0.53
N PRO A 761 -21.40 -25.73 -0.22
CA PRO A 761 -21.53 -25.85 -1.68
C PRO A 761 -20.20 -26.09 -2.40
N GLN A 762 -19.11 -25.49 -1.91
CA GLN A 762 -17.76 -25.65 -2.45
C GLN A 762 -17.21 -27.07 -2.24
N ASP A 763 -17.45 -27.68 -1.08
CA ASP A 763 -17.08 -29.07 -0.79
C ASP A 763 -17.89 -30.05 -1.65
N ARG A 764 -19.16 -29.73 -1.88
CA ARG A 764 -20.03 -30.51 -2.79
C ARG A 764 -19.55 -30.42 -4.24
N ALA A 765 -19.24 -29.22 -4.73
CA ALA A 765 -18.69 -29.01 -6.07
C ALA A 765 -17.37 -29.76 -6.26
N ARG A 766 -16.46 -29.68 -5.27
CA ARG A 766 -15.18 -30.40 -5.30
C ARG A 766 -15.36 -31.92 -5.23
N GLY A 767 -16.33 -32.40 -4.46
CA GLY A 767 -16.70 -33.81 -4.44
C GLY A 767 -17.26 -34.29 -5.78
N GLU A 768 -18.12 -33.51 -6.41
CA GLU A 768 -18.67 -33.80 -7.75
C GLU A 768 -17.56 -33.80 -8.82
N GLU A 769 -16.63 -32.85 -8.78
CA GLU A 769 -15.46 -32.80 -9.66
C GLU A 769 -14.55 -34.02 -9.50
N ALA A 770 -14.32 -34.47 -8.27
CA ALA A 770 -13.56 -35.69 -7.96
C ALA A 770 -14.30 -36.99 -8.34
N GLY A 771 -15.60 -36.91 -8.63
CA GLY A 771 -16.45 -38.04 -9.03
C GLY A 771 -17.16 -38.77 -7.88
N MET A 772 -17.36 -38.10 -6.73
CA MET A 772 -18.19 -38.59 -5.62
C MET A 772 -19.68 -38.44 -5.94
N ASN A 773 -20.52 -39.32 -5.38
CA ASN A 773 -21.94 -39.44 -5.73
C ASN A 773 -22.86 -38.57 -4.85
N THR A 774 -22.56 -38.46 -3.57
CA THR A 774 -23.26 -37.58 -2.62
C THR A 774 -22.38 -37.32 -1.42
N THR A 775 -22.73 -36.29 -0.64
CA THR A 775 -22.14 -36.01 0.67
C THR A 775 -23.06 -36.52 1.78
N ILE A 776 -22.46 -36.95 2.88
CA ILE A 776 -23.10 -37.31 4.16
C ILE A 776 -22.42 -36.44 5.24
N PRO A 777 -23.17 -35.61 5.96
CA PRO A 777 -22.60 -34.75 6.99
C PRO A 777 -22.15 -35.58 8.20
N LYS A 778 -21.05 -35.14 8.84
CA LYS A 778 -20.61 -35.62 10.14
C LYS A 778 -21.08 -34.63 11.24
N PRO A 779 -21.63 -35.09 12.39
CA PRO A 779 -21.80 -36.49 12.81
C PRO A 779 -22.86 -37.23 11.99
N ILE A 780 -22.65 -38.54 11.79
CA ILE A 780 -23.49 -39.38 10.93
C ILE A 780 -24.88 -39.55 11.56
N ASP A 781 -25.91 -39.00 10.92
CA ASP A 781 -27.31 -39.29 11.25
C ASP A 781 -27.71 -40.66 10.67
N PRO A 782 -28.15 -41.64 11.48
CA PRO A 782 -28.54 -42.97 11.00
C PRO A 782 -29.62 -42.95 9.91
N ASN A 783 -30.58 -42.02 9.96
CA ASN A 783 -31.67 -41.92 9.00
C ASN A 783 -31.21 -41.33 7.66
N GLU A 784 -30.25 -40.42 7.69
CA GLU A 784 -29.64 -39.85 6.49
C GLU A 784 -28.71 -40.85 5.81
N LEU A 785 -27.88 -41.54 6.61
CA LEU A 785 -27.05 -42.65 6.15
C LEU A 785 -27.91 -43.73 5.47
N ASN A 786 -28.97 -44.20 6.13
CA ASN A 786 -29.87 -45.23 5.58
C ASN A 786 -30.50 -44.83 4.24
N ARG A 787 -30.93 -43.57 4.09
CA ARG A 787 -31.46 -43.04 2.82
C ARG A 787 -30.39 -43.01 1.72
N ALA A 788 -29.18 -42.56 2.06
CA ALA A 788 -28.07 -42.51 1.11
C ALA A 788 -27.68 -43.93 0.64
N LEU A 789 -27.61 -44.89 1.58
CA LEU A 789 -27.32 -46.29 1.28
C LEU A 789 -28.39 -46.91 0.38
N LEU A 790 -29.68 -46.74 0.70
CA LEU A 790 -30.77 -47.23 -0.15
C LEU A 790 -30.75 -46.64 -1.55
N ARG A 791 -30.42 -45.35 -1.67
CA ARG A 791 -30.39 -44.68 -2.97
C ARG A 791 -29.26 -45.18 -3.87
N TRP A 792 -28.09 -45.43 -3.30
CA TRP A 792 -26.85 -45.62 -4.06
C TRP A 792 -26.38 -47.08 -4.14
N ILE A 793 -26.70 -47.92 -3.15
CA ILE A 793 -26.38 -49.34 -3.22
C ILE A 793 -27.34 -50.00 -4.25
N PRO A 794 -26.83 -50.74 -5.24
CA PRO A 794 -27.66 -51.47 -6.19
C PRO A 794 -28.61 -52.42 -5.47
N HIS A 795 -29.89 -52.40 -5.83
CA HIS A 795 -30.89 -53.28 -5.25
C HIS A 795 -30.74 -54.68 -5.85
N GLY A 796 -30.64 -55.70 -5.02
CA GLY A 796 -30.51 -57.07 -5.50
C GLY A 796 -30.61 -58.08 -4.38
N GLY A 797 -31.24 -59.22 -4.66
CA GLY A 797 -31.29 -60.37 -3.75
C GLY A 797 -29.91 -60.99 -3.61
N ARG A 798 -29.08 -60.40 -2.73
CA ARG A 798 -27.77 -60.93 -2.38
C ARG A 798 -27.98 -62.18 -1.53
N THR A 799 -27.33 -63.28 -1.89
CA THR A 799 -27.32 -64.48 -1.06
C THR A 799 -26.59 -64.12 0.23
N LEU A 800 -27.32 -64.10 1.35
CA LEU A 800 -26.69 -64.04 2.67
C LEU A 800 -25.81 -65.29 2.79
N ILE A 801 -24.51 -65.11 2.63
CA ILE A 801 -23.55 -66.12 3.08
C ILE A 801 -23.65 -66.03 4.59
N GLU A 802 -24.22 -67.05 5.24
CA GLU A 802 -24.08 -67.20 6.67
C GLU A 802 -22.58 -67.21 6.97
N GLU A 803 -22.08 -66.10 7.51
CA GLU A 803 -20.83 -66.14 8.25
C GLU A 803 -20.96 -67.22 9.31
N PRO A 804 -19.92 -68.03 9.56
CA PRO A 804 -19.93 -68.97 10.66
C PRO A 804 -20.29 -68.18 11.91
N SER A 805 -21.29 -68.66 12.66
CA SER A 805 -21.75 -68.02 13.90
C SER A 805 -20.53 -67.53 14.70
N PRO A 806 -20.54 -66.29 15.20
CA PRO A 806 -19.48 -65.82 16.08
C PRO A 806 -19.32 -66.86 17.19
N PRO A 807 -18.08 -67.19 17.62
CA PRO A 807 -17.91 -68.06 18.76
C PRO A 807 -18.74 -67.50 19.90
N ALA A 808 -19.58 -68.35 20.48
CA ALA A 808 -20.34 -67.99 21.65
C ALA A 808 -19.36 -67.51 22.74
N ASP A 809 -19.68 -66.34 23.31
CA ASP A 809 -19.09 -65.72 24.50
C ASP A 809 -17.79 -64.90 24.29
N PRO A 810 -17.84 -63.55 24.31
CA PRO A 810 -16.66 -62.69 24.40
C PRO A 810 -15.95 -62.77 25.77
N GLY A 811 -16.39 -63.65 26.68
CA GLY A 811 -15.84 -63.78 28.03
C GLY A 811 -14.55 -64.60 28.18
N LYS A 812 -13.90 -65.09 27.11
CA LYS A 812 -12.62 -65.81 27.22
C LYS A 812 -11.62 -65.42 26.13
N HIS A 813 -10.80 -64.42 26.41
CA HIS A 813 -9.53 -64.25 25.71
C HIS A 813 -8.66 -65.51 25.91
N SER A 814 -8.16 -66.07 24.81
CA SER A 814 -7.00 -66.96 24.84
C SER A 814 -5.83 -66.14 25.36
N THR A 815 -5.46 -66.37 26.61
CA THR A 815 -4.26 -65.77 27.21
C THR A 815 -3.04 -66.30 26.47
N ILE A 816 -2.29 -65.43 25.79
CA ILE A 816 -0.95 -65.68 25.23
C ILE A 816 0.02 -66.04 26.36
N GLY A 817 -0.34 -65.69 27.60
CA GLY A 817 0.39 -66.10 28.80
C GLY A 817 1.58 -65.19 29.05
N LEU A 818 1.36 -63.87 28.92
CA LEU A 818 2.38 -62.87 29.20
C LEU A 818 2.96 -63.05 30.62
N PRO A 819 4.29 -62.97 30.79
CA PRO A 819 4.90 -62.98 32.10
C PRO A 819 4.32 -61.86 32.98
N LYS A 820 4.02 -62.18 34.24
CA LYS A 820 3.46 -61.20 35.19
C LYS A 820 4.45 -60.08 35.54
N ASP A 821 5.74 -60.37 35.41
CA ASP A 821 6.84 -59.45 35.69
C ASP A 821 7.85 -59.49 34.53
N LEU A 822 8.06 -58.34 33.88
CA LEU A 822 9.14 -58.12 32.93
C LEU A 822 10.05 -57.02 33.46
N PRO A 823 11.39 -57.23 33.49
CA PRO A 823 12.32 -56.17 33.89
C PRO A 823 12.11 -54.88 33.09
N GLY A 824 11.91 -53.75 33.78
CA GLY A 824 11.69 -52.45 33.14
C GLY A 824 10.34 -52.27 32.43
N ILE A 825 9.42 -53.26 32.44
CA ILE A 825 8.08 -53.16 31.83
C ILE A 825 7.01 -53.70 32.81
N ASN A 826 6.12 -52.82 33.27
CA ASN A 826 4.94 -53.19 34.04
C ASN A 826 3.81 -53.66 33.11
N VAL A 827 3.80 -54.96 32.83
CA VAL A 827 2.84 -55.63 31.93
C VAL A 827 1.38 -55.38 32.35
N ALA A 828 1.08 -55.42 33.65
CA ALA A 828 -0.29 -55.22 34.14
C ALA A 828 -0.81 -53.81 33.84
N GLU A 829 0.05 -52.81 33.99
CA GLU A 829 -0.29 -51.40 33.76
C GLU A 829 -0.39 -51.07 32.27
N GLY A 830 0.52 -51.62 31.45
CA GLY A 830 0.46 -51.50 29.99
C GLY A 830 -0.76 -52.18 29.39
N LEU A 831 -1.09 -53.39 29.85
CA LEU A 831 -2.25 -54.15 29.35
C LEU A 831 -3.59 -53.50 29.72
N GLN A 832 -3.67 -52.82 30.87
CA GLN A 832 -4.85 -52.03 31.26
C GLN A 832 -5.12 -50.86 30.30
N ARG A 833 -4.07 -50.26 29.74
CA ARG A 833 -4.16 -49.12 28.80
C ARG A 833 -4.62 -49.53 27.40
N VAL A 834 -4.51 -50.82 27.06
CA VAL A 834 -5.03 -51.41 25.82
C VAL A 834 -6.24 -52.33 26.06
N ALA A 835 -6.97 -52.09 27.15
CA ALA A 835 -8.22 -52.78 27.50
C ALA A 835 -8.12 -54.32 27.55
N GLY A 836 -6.96 -54.88 27.90
CA GLY A 836 -6.79 -56.33 28.03
C GLY A 836 -6.34 -57.07 26.77
N ASN A 837 -6.07 -56.38 25.66
CA ASN A 837 -5.68 -57.01 24.39
C ASN A 837 -4.18 -57.39 24.36
N GLU A 838 -3.86 -58.63 24.71
CA GLU A 838 -2.47 -59.13 24.81
C GLU A 838 -1.70 -59.11 23.48
N LEU A 839 -2.38 -59.32 22.35
CA LEU A 839 -1.74 -59.36 21.02
C LEU A 839 -1.41 -57.95 20.51
N LEU A 840 -2.33 -57.01 20.68
CA LEU A 840 -2.08 -55.60 20.41
C LEU A 840 -0.95 -55.07 21.31
N TYR A 841 -0.95 -55.46 22.59
CA TYR A 841 0.11 -55.08 23.52
C TYR A 841 1.49 -55.57 23.09
N LEU A 842 1.60 -56.82 22.63
CA LEU A 842 2.85 -57.40 22.12
C LEU A 842 3.38 -56.68 20.88
N ASN A 843 2.49 -56.34 19.93
CA ASN A 843 2.88 -55.60 18.73
C ASN A 843 3.37 -54.19 19.09
N LEU A 844 2.66 -53.49 19.98
CA LEU A 844 3.08 -52.16 20.42
C LEU A 844 4.42 -52.17 21.19
N LEU A 845 4.70 -53.23 21.97
CA LEU A 845 6.00 -53.41 22.61
C LEU A 845 7.12 -53.65 21.59
N LYS A 846 6.85 -54.44 20.54
CA LYS A 846 7.79 -54.68 19.44
C LYS A 846 8.09 -53.39 18.67
N ASP A 847 7.06 -52.65 18.31
CA ASP A 847 7.20 -51.38 17.58
C ASP A 847 7.98 -50.36 18.42
N PHE A 848 7.68 -50.26 19.72
CA PHE A 848 8.46 -49.43 20.65
C PHE A 848 9.95 -49.83 20.72
N SER A 849 10.24 -51.14 20.77
CA SER A 849 11.61 -51.65 20.85
C SER A 849 12.41 -51.33 19.57
N ASN A 850 11.77 -51.42 18.41
CA ASN A 850 12.39 -51.20 17.11
C ASN A 850 12.53 -49.70 16.77
N ASP A 851 11.43 -48.94 16.86
CA ASP A 851 11.36 -47.56 16.39
C ASP A 851 12.17 -46.58 17.25
N TYR A 852 12.48 -46.97 18.50
CA TYR A 852 13.22 -46.15 19.45
C TYR A 852 14.59 -46.73 19.80
N ALA A 853 15.08 -47.75 19.10
CA ALA A 853 16.35 -48.39 19.39
C ALA A 853 17.56 -47.44 19.33
N ASP A 854 17.51 -46.46 18.44
CA ASP A 854 18.55 -45.44 18.27
C ASP A 854 18.23 -44.12 18.99
N ALA A 855 17.13 -44.06 19.76
CA ALA A 855 16.71 -42.83 20.42
C ALA A 855 17.78 -42.26 21.38
N PRO A 856 18.53 -43.06 22.17
CA PRO A 856 19.58 -42.52 23.04
C PRO A 856 20.76 -41.92 22.26
N SER A 857 21.20 -42.56 21.17
CA SER A 857 22.30 -42.07 20.33
C SER A 857 21.90 -40.82 19.55
N ARG A 858 20.65 -40.75 19.07
CA ARG A 858 20.07 -39.54 18.45
C ARG A 858 19.94 -38.39 19.44
N LEU A 859 19.44 -38.64 20.65
CA LEU A 859 19.39 -37.63 21.71
C LEU A 859 20.79 -37.12 22.05
N GLN A 860 21.80 -38.00 22.12
CA GLN A 860 23.18 -37.60 22.34
C GLN A 860 23.73 -36.72 21.21
N ALA A 861 23.43 -37.03 19.96
CA ALA A 861 23.84 -36.23 18.79
C ALA A 861 23.16 -34.85 18.74
N LEU A 862 21.85 -34.79 19.02
CA LEU A 862 21.08 -33.54 19.04
C LEU A 862 21.50 -32.63 20.21
N VAL A 863 21.81 -33.20 21.37
CA VAL A 863 22.36 -32.44 22.50
C VAL A 863 23.76 -31.91 22.19
N ALA A 864 24.60 -32.68 21.49
CA ALA A 864 25.97 -32.27 21.13
C ALA A 864 26.01 -31.19 20.04
N SER A 865 25.04 -31.20 19.11
CA SER A 865 24.90 -30.21 18.03
C SER A 865 24.21 -28.92 18.45
N GLY A 866 23.57 -28.89 19.63
CA GLY A 866 22.87 -27.73 20.18
C GLY A 866 21.41 -27.60 19.73
N GLU A 867 20.85 -28.63 19.10
CA GLU A 867 19.47 -28.68 18.59
C GLU A 867 18.47 -29.05 19.71
N SER A 868 18.34 -28.15 20.69
CA SER A 868 17.62 -28.43 21.95
C SER A 868 16.11 -28.66 21.78
N ASP A 869 15.47 -28.08 20.77
CA ASP A 869 14.03 -28.26 20.53
C ASP A 869 13.70 -29.64 19.94
N GLU A 870 14.50 -30.12 19.00
CA GLU A 870 14.35 -31.46 18.42
C GLU A 870 14.68 -32.55 19.43
N ALA A 871 15.75 -32.35 20.22
CA ALA A 871 16.08 -33.23 21.34
C ALA A 871 14.92 -33.30 22.35
N ARG A 872 14.29 -32.16 22.66
CA ARG A 872 13.16 -32.09 23.60
C ARG A 872 11.94 -32.84 23.05
N GLN A 873 11.63 -32.69 21.76
CA GLN A 873 10.51 -33.39 21.14
C GLN A 873 10.73 -34.91 21.12
N LEU A 874 11.94 -35.37 20.82
CA LEU A 874 12.28 -36.80 20.84
C LEU A 874 12.16 -37.37 22.27
N ALA A 875 12.68 -36.66 23.28
CA ALA A 875 12.54 -37.06 24.69
C ALA A 875 11.07 -37.09 25.15
N HIS A 876 10.26 -36.10 24.73
CA HIS A 876 8.83 -36.04 25.05
C HIS A 876 8.04 -37.20 24.44
N LYS A 877 8.30 -37.54 23.16
CA LYS A 877 7.68 -38.68 22.48
C LYS A 877 8.06 -40.00 23.14
N LEU A 878 9.35 -40.20 23.42
CA LEU A 878 9.85 -41.41 24.07
C LEU A 878 9.23 -41.60 25.46
N ARG A 879 9.14 -40.53 26.25
CA ARG A 879 8.46 -40.54 27.55
C ARG A 879 6.99 -40.98 27.44
N GLY A 880 6.25 -40.39 26.50
CA GLY A 880 4.82 -40.67 26.32
C GLY A 880 4.55 -42.12 25.96
N ILE A 881 5.30 -42.66 24.99
CA ILE A 881 5.12 -44.04 24.54
C ILE A 881 5.59 -45.04 25.59
N ALA A 882 6.75 -44.81 26.24
CA ALA A 882 7.24 -45.68 27.30
C ALA A 882 6.25 -45.79 28.47
N ASN A 883 5.68 -44.67 28.93
CA ASN A 883 4.69 -44.68 30.01
C ASN A 883 3.38 -45.38 29.61
N ASN A 884 2.94 -45.23 28.35
CA ASN A 884 1.76 -45.91 27.84
C ASN A 884 1.93 -47.44 27.78
N LEU A 885 3.15 -47.92 27.59
CA LEU A 885 3.46 -49.35 27.52
C LEU A 885 3.87 -49.96 28.86
N GLY A 886 3.89 -49.18 29.93
CA GLY A 886 4.32 -49.61 31.26
C GLY A 886 5.84 -49.65 31.44
N ALA A 887 6.62 -49.10 30.50
CA ALA A 887 8.08 -48.96 30.61
C ALA A 887 8.48 -47.74 31.45
N GLY A 888 8.07 -47.74 32.73
CA GLY A 888 8.14 -46.58 33.63
C GLY A 888 9.57 -46.03 33.83
N ASP A 889 10.57 -46.90 33.99
CA ASP A 889 11.96 -46.47 34.20
C ASP A 889 12.52 -45.73 32.97
N THR A 890 12.14 -46.16 31.76
CA THR A 890 12.49 -45.46 30.51
C THR A 890 11.76 -44.12 30.42
N GLY A 891 10.48 -44.09 30.82
CA GLY A 891 9.69 -42.85 30.87
C GLY A 891 10.26 -41.82 31.84
N GLU A 892 10.69 -42.24 33.04
CA GLU A 892 11.29 -41.37 34.05
C GLU A 892 12.65 -40.84 33.60
N ALA A 893 13.50 -41.70 33.02
CA ALA A 893 14.78 -41.26 32.47
C ALA A 893 14.61 -40.27 31.30
N ALA A 894 13.62 -40.47 30.43
CA ALA A 894 13.30 -39.55 29.34
C ALA A 894 12.74 -38.22 29.86
N GLU A 895 11.94 -38.23 30.93
CA GLU A 895 11.44 -37.03 31.61
C GLU A 895 12.58 -36.17 32.18
N ILE A 896 13.60 -36.78 32.76
CA ILE A 896 14.76 -36.05 33.30
C ILE A 896 15.52 -35.32 32.17
N VAL A 897 15.69 -35.97 31.01
CA VAL A 897 16.31 -35.36 29.82
C VAL A 897 15.42 -34.24 29.26
N GLU A 898 14.11 -34.47 29.14
CA GLU A 898 13.13 -33.47 28.69
C GLU A 898 13.13 -32.22 29.58
N LEU A 899 13.15 -32.40 30.91
CA LEU A 899 13.11 -31.31 31.88
C LEU A 899 14.40 -30.48 31.85
N ALA A 900 15.56 -31.13 31.66
CA ALA A 900 16.83 -30.43 31.51
C ALA A 900 16.81 -29.53 30.26
N LEU A 901 16.35 -30.06 29.12
CA LEU A 901 16.21 -29.32 27.86
C LEU A 901 15.19 -28.17 27.97
N LYS A 902 14.05 -28.40 28.63
CA LYS A 902 13.01 -27.39 28.84
C LYS A 902 13.44 -26.25 29.76
N SER A 903 14.27 -26.55 30.77
CA SER A 903 14.78 -25.57 31.73
C SER A 903 16.05 -24.84 31.25
N GLY A 904 16.57 -25.18 30.08
CA GLY A 904 17.82 -24.64 29.54
C GLY A 904 19.06 -25.05 30.36
N THR A 905 18.95 -26.12 31.15
CA THR A 905 20.07 -26.69 31.90
C THR A 905 20.79 -27.74 31.07
N ALA A 906 22.11 -27.89 31.27
CA ALA A 906 22.87 -28.85 30.50
C ALA A 906 22.43 -30.29 30.82
N VAL A 907 22.06 -31.05 29.80
CA VAL A 907 21.79 -32.49 29.93
C VAL A 907 23.07 -33.18 30.37
N THR A 908 23.03 -33.85 31.52
CA THR A 908 24.22 -34.51 32.06
C THR A 908 24.50 -35.81 31.31
N PRO A 909 25.78 -36.21 31.13
CA PRO A 909 26.12 -37.51 30.56
C PRO A 909 25.52 -38.69 31.33
N ASP A 910 25.33 -38.53 32.65
CA ASP A 910 24.67 -39.54 33.48
C ASP A 910 23.18 -39.67 33.18
N ALA A 911 22.46 -38.59 32.83
CA ALA A 911 21.05 -38.66 32.46
C ALA A 911 20.84 -39.40 31.13
N LEU A 912 21.71 -39.16 30.14
CA LEU A 912 21.71 -39.90 28.88
C LEU A 912 22.08 -41.36 29.08
N ARG A 913 23.09 -41.66 29.92
CA ARG A 913 23.46 -43.04 30.25
C ARG A 913 22.31 -43.79 30.93
N ASN A 914 21.63 -43.16 31.90
CA ASN A 914 20.49 -43.78 32.58
C ASN A 914 19.32 -44.06 31.62
N LEU A 915 19.08 -43.18 30.64
CA LEU A 915 18.07 -43.43 29.60
C LEU A 915 18.47 -44.59 28.69
N THR A 916 19.74 -44.67 28.28
CA THR A 916 20.27 -45.80 27.51
C THR A 916 20.12 -47.11 28.27
N ASP A 917 20.49 -47.13 29.55
CA ASP A 917 20.43 -48.33 30.39
C ASP A 917 18.97 -48.78 30.61
N ALA A 918 18.06 -47.84 30.90
CA ALA A 918 16.64 -48.15 31.11
C ALA A 918 15.95 -48.67 29.83
N LEU A 919 16.24 -48.05 28.69
CA LEU A 919 15.69 -48.48 27.40
C LEU A 919 16.24 -49.86 27.01
N ALA A 920 17.53 -50.12 27.22
CA ALA A 920 18.14 -51.42 26.93
C ALA A 920 17.49 -52.56 27.73
N VAL A 921 17.12 -52.32 28.99
CA VAL A 921 16.40 -53.30 29.84
C VAL A 921 15.00 -53.58 29.30
N ALA A 922 14.29 -52.55 28.83
CA ALA A 922 12.97 -52.73 28.22
C ALA A 922 13.06 -53.48 26.88
N GLN A 923 14.08 -53.20 26.07
CA GLN A 923 14.33 -53.90 24.80
C GLN A 923 14.71 -55.36 25.01
N GLU A 924 15.62 -55.67 25.95
CA GLU A 924 15.99 -57.04 26.29
C GLU A 924 14.78 -57.84 26.78
N SER A 925 13.91 -57.20 27.57
CA SER A 925 12.65 -57.79 28.02
C SER A 925 11.67 -58.04 26.88
N GLN A 926 11.59 -57.15 25.89
CA GLN A 926 10.78 -57.38 24.69
C GLN A 926 11.37 -58.50 23.82
N SER A 927 12.69 -58.56 23.60
CA SER A 927 13.34 -59.64 22.85
C SER A 927 13.11 -61.00 23.50
N SER A 928 12.98 -61.06 24.83
CA SER A 928 12.64 -62.29 25.55
C SER A 928 11.22 -62.82 25.25
N LEU A 929 10.34 -61.98 24.68
CA LEU A 929 8.98 -62.33 24.25
C LEU A 929 8.91 -62.79 22.78
N GLU A 930 9.97 -62.58 21.97
CA GLU A 930 10.01 -63.02 20.57
C GLU A 930 9.77 -64.53 20.36
N PRO A 931 10.25 -65.44 21.25
CA PRO A 931 9.93 -66.87 21.14
C PRO A 931 8.44 -67.19 21.29
N LEU A 932 7.65 -66.35 21.99
CA LEU A 932 6.20 -66.50 22.11
C LEU A 932 5.49 -66.11 20.79
N MET A 933 6.10 -65.23 20.00
CA MET A 933 5.64 -64.88 18.65
C MET A 933 6.13 -65.89 17.59
N ALA A 934 7.28 -66.54 17.81
CA ALA A 934 7.88 -67.50 16.89
C ALA A 934 7.22 -68.89 16.86
N THR A 935 6.33 -69.21 17.81
CA THR A 935 5.61 -70.49 17.84
C THR A 935 4.58 -70.70 16.73
N ASP A 936 4.41 -69.74 15.81
CA ASP A 936 3.48 -69.83 14.66
C ASP A 936 4.16 -69.79 13.27
N ALA A 937 5.50 -69.87 13.18
CA ALA A 937 6.21 -69.86 11.90
C ALA A 937 6.84 -71.24 11.57
N GLY A 938 6.19 -71.97 10.65
CA GLY A 938 6.65 -73.25 10.13
C GLY A 938 7.80 -73.15 9.11
N SER A 939 8.91 -73.82 9.43
CA SER A 939 9.95 -74.50 8.61
C SER A 939 10.49 -73.96 7.27
N ALA A 940 11.83 -74.00 7.19
CA ALA A 940 12.73 -73.79 6.06
C ALA A 940 12.76 -74.91 4.99
N ASP A 941 11.75 -74.97 4.12
CA ASP A 941 11.83 -75.75 2.87
C ASP A 941 11.13 -74.97 1.75
N MET A 942 11.80 -73.93 1.24
CA MET A 942 11.27 -73.11 0.15
C MET A 942 11.68 -73.71 -1.19
N ASP A 943 10.69 -74.19 -1.94
CA ASP A 943 10.89 -74.85 -3.23
C ASP A 943 11.57 -73.88 -4.23
N GLU A 944 12.28 -74.42 -5.21
CA GLU A 944 13.01 -73.64 -6.22
C GLU A 944 12.07 -72.76 -7.07
N ALA A 945 10.81 -73.18 -7.21
CA ALA A 945 9.75 -72.40 -7.84
C ALA A 945 9.34 -71.16 -7.01
N ASP A 946 9.26 -71.29 -5.68
CA ASP A 946 8.86 -70.19 -4.80
C ASP A 946 10.00 -69.16 -4.66
N ARG A 947 11.26 -69.64 -4.60
CA ARG A 947 12.44 -68.76 -4.70
C ARG A 947 12.46 -67.97 -6.00
N ARG A 948 12.12 -68.59 -7.12
CA ARG A 948 12.09 -67.90 -8.42
C ARG A 948 10.93 -66.91 -8.52
N ALA A 949 9.77 -67.21 -7.93
CA ALA A 949 8.65 -66.28 -7.85
C ALA A 949 9.00 -65.05 -7.02
N LEU A 950 9.62 -65.24 -5.85
CA LEU A 950 10.08 -64.15 -4.99
C LEU A 950 11.20 -63.33 -5.64
N TYR A 951 12.11 -63.96 -6.39
CA TYR A 951 13.14 -63.24 -7.15
C TYR A 951 12.53 -62.36 -8.26
N LEU A 952 11.53 -62.86 -8.98
CA LEU A 952 10.82 -62.07 -9.99
C LEU A 952 9.99 -60.95 -9.37
N GLU A 953 9.40 -61.19 -8.20
CA GLU A 953 8.68 -60.18 -7.42
C GLU A 953 9.65 -59.08 -6.93
N ALA A 954 10.82 -59.44 -6.42
CA ALA A 954 11.88 -58.50 -6.05
C ALA A 954 12.36 -57.68 -7.26
N VAL A 955 12.59 -58.32 -8.41
CA VAL A 955 12.97 -57.61 -9.65
C VAL A 955 11.87 -56.65 -10.10
N GLN A 956 10.60 -57.06 -10.07
CA GLN A 956 9.48 -56.18 -10.43
C GLN A 956 9.33 -55.02 -9.46
N ALA A 957 9.43 -55.28 -8.16
CA ALA A 957 9.32 -54.26 -7.13
C ALA A 957 10.47 -53.25 -7.21
N VAL A 958 11.71 -53.69 -7.43
CA VAL A 958 12.86 -52.78 -7.65
C VAL A 958 12.68 -51.98 -8.94
N SER A 959 12.22 -52.60 -10.03
CA SER A 959 11.94 -51.91 -11.30
C SER A 959 10.85 -50.84 -11.17
N ALA A 960 9.91 -51.04 -10.26
CA ALA A 960 8.80 -50.13 -9.98
C ALA A 960 9.13 -49.08 -8.91
N ASN A 961 10.34 -49.09 -8.35
CA ASN A 961 10.75 -48.31 -7.17
C ASN A 961 9.78 -48.50 -5.99
N ASP A 962 9.29 -49.73 -5.82
CA ASP A 962 8.34 -50.10 -4.77
C ASP A 962 9.10 -50.47 -3.49
N PRO A 963 8.84 -49.84 -2.34
CA PRO A 963 9.44 -50.21 -1.05
C PRO A 963 9.23 -51.68 -0.66
N ALA A 964 8.18 -52.33 -1.19
CA ALA A 964 7.95 -53.77 -1.03
C ALA A 964 9.11 -54.64 -1.57
N ALA A 965 9.99 -54.07 -2.40
CA ALA A 965 11.22 -54.70 -2.87
C ALA A 965 12.13 -55.15 -1.72
N LEU A 966 12.21 -54.37 -0.64
CA LEU A 966 13.04 -54.70 0.52
C LEU A 966 12.52 -55.99 1.17
N THR A 967 11.21 -56.05 1.42
CA THR A 967 10.55 -57.23 1.99
C THR A 967 10.67 -58.45 1.08
N ALA A 968 10.56 -58.29 -0.24
CA ALA A 968 10.75 -59.38 -1.20
C ALA A 968 12.19 -59.94 -1.18
N ILE A 969 13.22 -59.07 -1.08
CA ILE A 969 14.62 -59.49 -0.96
C ILE A 969 14.92 -60.11 0.41
N GLU A 970 14.34 -59.58 1.49
CA GLU A 970 14.47 -60.18 2.83
C GLU A 970 13.85 -61.57 2.90
N ASN A 971 12.68 -61.77 2.27
CA ASN A 971 12.04 -63.07 2.17
C ASN A 971 12.88 -64.07 1.34
N LEU A 972 13.58 -63.60 0.30
CA LEU A 972 14.57 -64.41 -0.43
C LEU A 972 15.74 -64.81 0.45
N LEU A 973 16.32 -63.86 1.17
CA LEU A 973 17.47 -64.08 2.06
C LEU A 973 17.12 -64.99 3.23
N ALA A 974 15.90 -64.90 3.77
CA ALA A 974 15.39 -65.78 4.83
C ALA A 974 15.37 -67.26 4.43
N GLY A 975 15.30 -67.55 3.13
CA GLY A 975 15.36 -68.91 2.57
C GLY A 975 16.74 -69.35 2.06
N MET A 976 17.81 -68.54 2.24
CA MET A 976 19.16 -68.80 1.73
C MET A 976 20.20 -68.84 2.85
N THR A 977 21.31 -69.55 2.62
CA THR A 977 22.49 -69.55 3.51
C THR A 977 23.63 -68.77 2.86
N GLU A 978 24.53 -68.21 3.67
CA GLU A 978 25.62 -67.31 3.20
C GLU A 978 26.56 -67.93 2.16
N ASP A 979 26.58 -69.26 2.06
CA ASP A 979 27.37 -70.07 1.13
C ASP A 979 26.66 -70.38 -0.21
N MET A 980 25.38 -69.97 -0.38
CA MET A 980 24.66 -70.08 -1.66
C MET A 980 25.05 -68.96 -2.64
N GLY A 981 25.16 -69.31 -3.94
CA GLY A 981 25.47 -68.35 -5.00
C GLY A 981 24.39 -67.27 -5.12
N GLY A 982 24.80 -66.00 -5.22
CA GLY A 982 23.89 -64.85 -5.29
C GLY A 982 23.43 -64.28 -3.94
N TYR A 983 23.76 -64.92 -2.80
CA TYR A 983 23.44 -64.38 -1.47
C TYR A 983 24.11 -63.03 -1.19
N ALA A 984 25.41 -62.90 -1.54
CA ALA A 984 26.16 -61.67 -1.31
C ALA A 984 25.60 -60.50 -2.12
N GLU A 985 25.17 -60.77 -3.34
CA GLU A 985 24.58 -59.82 -4.28
C GLU A 985 23.15 -59.45 -3.87
N LEU A 986 22.32 -60.41 -3.42
CA LEU A 986 21.00 -60.11 -2.85
C LEU A 986 21.09 -59.31 -1.55
N ASN A 987 22.08 -59.59 -0.70
CA ASN A 987 22.30 -58.81 0.51
C ASN A 987 22.82 -57.40 0.19
N ALA A 988 23.66 -57.23 -0.83
CA ALA A 988 24.06 -55.91 -1.33
C ALA A 988 22.87 -55.14 -1.95
N ALA A 989 21.93 -55.84 -2.60
CA ALA A 989 20.69 -55.23 -3.08
C ALA A 989 19.78 -54.78 -1.91
N ARG A 990 19.69 -55.57 -0.83
CA ARG A 990 18.99 -55.19 0.41
C ARG A 990 19.59 -53.92 1.02
N GLU A 991 20.92 -53.86 1.17
CA GLU A 991 21.62 -52.68 1.71
C GLU A 991 21.44 -51.43 0.84
N ALA A 992 21.38 -51.58 -0.48
CA ALA A 992 21.07 -50.47 -1.38
C ALA A 992 19.62 -49.97 -1.22
N LEU A 993 18.67 -50.87 -0.97
CA LEU A 993 17.26 -50.51 -0.71
C LEU A 993 17.04 -49.86 0.66
N ASP A 994 17.85 -50.20 1.68
CA ASP A 994 17.81 -49.54 3.00
C ASP A 994 18.09 -48.02 2.90
N ILE A 995 18.79 -47.58 1.86
CA ILE A 995 19.03 -46.15 1.54
C ILE A 995 18.23 -45.64 0.33
N TYR A 996 17.21 -46.40 -0.11
CA TYR A 996 16.34 -46.10 -1.26
C TYR A 996 17.07 -45.96 -2.62
N ASP A 997 18.23 -46.61 -2.79
CA ASP A 997 18.96 -46.65 -4.06
C ASP A 997 18.51 -47.86 -4.91
N PHE A 998 17.31 -47.72 -5.50
CA PHE A 998 16.71 -48.75 -6.37
C PHE A 998 17.55 -49.02 -7.64
N GLY A 999 18.36 -48.07 -8.07
CA GLY A 999 19.27 -48.24 -9.22
C GLY A 999 20.39 -49.22 -8.91
N ALA A 1000 21.11 -48.99 -7.80
CA ALA A 1000 22.15 -49.91 -7.33
C ALA A 1000 21.57 -51.27 -6.94
N ALA A 1001 20.39 -51.30 -6.31
CA ALA A 1001 19.68 -52.56 -5.99
C ALA A 1001 19.36 -53.38 -7.24
N GLY A 1002 18.97 -52.72 -8.35
CA GLY A 1002 18.74 -53.35 -9.63
C GLY A 1002 20.01 -53.98 -10.23
N GLU A 1003 21.14 -53.26 -10.19
CA GLU A 1003 22.44 -53.79 -10.66
C GLU A 1003 22.89 -55.02 -9.86
N HIS A 1004 22.68 -55.01 -8.54
CA HIS A 1004 22.99 -56.14 -7.67
C HIS A 1004 22.04 -57.32 -7.88
N LEU A 1005 20.75 -57.09 -8.10
CA LEU A 1005 19.79 -58.14 -8.48
C LEU A 1005 20.16 -58.77 -9.84
N GLU A 1006 20.55 -57.98 -10.84
CA GLU A 1006 21.01 -58.49 -12.13
C GLU A 1006 22.31 -59.31 -12.00
N ALA A 1007 23.24 -58.87 -11.14
CA ALA A 1007 24.46 -59.62 -10.84
C ALA A 1007 24.18 -60.95 -10.12
N ALA A 1008 23.18 -60.97 -9.21
CA ALA A 1008 22.71 -62.18 -8.53
C ALA A 1008 22.12 -63.22 -9.49
N ALA A 1009 21.70 -62.82 -10.70
CA ALA A 1009 21.19 -63.73 -11.73
C ALA A 1009 22.30 -64.53 -12.45
N GLN A 1010 23.54 -64.03 -12.46
CA GLN A 1010 24.61 -64.56 -13.32
C GLN A 1010 25.29 -65.87 -12.87
N PRO A 1011 25.27 -66.34 -11.62
CA PRO A 1011 25.76 -67.67 -11.28
C PRO A 1011 24.66 -68.73 -11.40
N GLY A 1012 24.13 -68.95 -12.62
CA GLY A 1012 23.52 -70.22 -13.05
C GLY A 1012 22.35 -70.85 -12.25
N GLN A 1013 21.77 -70.18 -11.24
CA GLN A 1013 20.66 -70.73 -10.43
C GLN A 1013 19.26 -70.23 -10.84
N PHE A 1014 19.16 -69.16 -11.64
CA PHE A 1014 17.87 -68.57 -12.02
C PHE A 1014 17.63 -68.50 -13.55
N ALA A 1015 18.54 -69.06 -14.36
CA ALA A 1015 18.53 -68.94 -15.82
C ALA A 1015 18.21 -70.28 -16.52
N GLU A 1016 16.93 -70.67 -16.46
CA GLU A 1016 16.17 -71.27 -17.58
C GLU A 1016 14.67 -71.19 -17.29
#